data_AF-A0A3A0D9J3-F1
#
_entry.id   AF-A0A3A0D9J3-F1
#
_cell.length_a   1.000
_cell.length_b   1.000
_cell.length_c   1.000
_cell.angle_alpha   90.00
_cell.angle_beta   90.00
_cell.angle_gamma   90.00
#
_symmetry.space_group_name_H-M   'P 1'
#
loop_
_entity.id
_entity.type
_entity.pdbx_description
1 polymer ?
#
loop_
_entity_poly.entity_id
_entity_poly.type
_entity_poly.pdbx_seq_one_letter_code
_entity_poly.pdbx_strand_id
1 'polypeptide(L)'
;MLAYAPYDGPINDPPPPPANTPIGSFGANCAASFFEPPPDSPTSFGVGAPAAAPPAPAGAPPLEIFVTVTVDEDDGDRSAGDISLREAILMANAGNADATIHLPAGTYTLVRPGRGEDTGGIGDLDIANPGHTTRILGAGLETTLVRNGVDDRLFHIHAGSTVELRGMSIEQGIEPTGGGILNAGDLTIVESRVRFNFGQTTGGGIANAAGATLAVNQSTIANNSSQYGGGIANQITGFVSITGSMIESNFAFSGGGMLNHGGTVQVSASTIRLNNASESGGGLVNLSITAPATATLTSNSITGNQVTTSGISSALAQGGGICNAAVGGTARATVAMVGGSLTNNRATAGDLEQAIDSAAQGGGIFNRAAGGNATALVTADGVNVTTNVAAATATLSAEASGGGVYNRAESGQATATFTTNNGSVSGNSATTLVFGGEGAIDPKSIARGGAIFNRARMDNTVATAMAGATNINSNSVVANAVDSADVAAEGGAIYNEAGISPASAPTAIATVSLSGGGLRFNTTDANDGVETKSRGGAIATIGDYGHSVVDLSGTVVEGNRATAESSSVPSVEGGGIYNRVSPLSGLSRLAIDRTTIRDNRLDLVGAGNPLPRGGGLFTDGANVSVRDSTLSGNKTGPRGEGGAIFARKSLNVVNSTVSGNEAHSGGGIYGQSGATLLANSTVAMNSVTLNGGGVYAAATAAVTLRNTIVAKNLLTFEDVSPSPNDLAGAYVATSVYNWIGSGTGSTGIVDGVEGNRVGSVGTPLEPFLGPLASNGGTTQTHLPFPISPLIDAGEPGFNPNNVSPALLWDQRLETRVMDGNRDSIGRIDIGAVEARSTLFADLDGDGRVGLRDLMVIQRHWNAAGATYADGDLNGDSVVDRFDAALLIENYASVFAPASPAAPQAVVARAHGDALPIESPTTRTRAIRRREMGAHVVRAATAADLSPVAVDRVWESHGGASQTLRALRRRR
;
A
#
# COMPACT_ATOMS: atom_id res chain seq x y z
N MET A 1 -29.37 24.73 -1.08
CA MET A 1 -30.70 25.36 -0.93
C MET A 1 -30.56 26.85 -1.24
N LEU A 2 -31.58 27.43 -1.92
CA LEU A 2 -31.63 28.66 -2.75
C LEU A 2 -31.29 28.35 -4.23
N ALA A 3 -32.19 27.73 -5.01
CA ALA A 3 -33.44 28.23 -5.62
C ALA A 3 -33.19 28.96 -6.97
N TYR A 4 -33.24 28.20 -8.07
CA TYR A 4 -33.45 28.71 -9.43
C TYR A 4 -34.82 28.18 -9.90
N ALA A 5 -35.62 29.07 -10.49
CA ALA A 5 -36.99 28.81 -10.93
C ALA A 5 -37.03 27.91 -12.19
N PRO A 6 -38.13 27.16 -12.40
CA PRO A 6 -38.22 26.14 -13.44
C PRO A 6 -38.51 26.75 -14.82
N TYR A 7 -37.78 26.27 -15.82
CA TYR A 7 -38.08 26.49 -17.24
C TYR A 7 -38.88 25.27 -17.71
N ASP A 8 -40.18 25.47 -17.95
CA ASP A 8 -41.07 24.46 -18.53
C ASP A 8 -40.83 24.33 -20.04
N GLY A 9 -40.00 23.37 -20.42
CA GLY A 9 -39.88 22.85 -21.79
C GLY A 9 -39.58 21.35 -21.71
N PRO A 10 -40.11 20.51 -22.61
CA PRO A 10 -40.03 19.06 -22.46
C PRO A 10 -38.57 18.60 -22.56
N ILE A 11 -38.04 18.12 -21.45
CA ILE A 11 -36.83 17.30 -21.41
C ILE A 11 -37.24 15.96 -22.03
N ASN A 12 -36.79 15.71 -23.26
CA ASN A 12 -36.72 14.35 -23.74
C ASN A 12 -35.63 13.65 -22.93
N ASP A 13 -36.04 12.74 -22.04
CA ASP A 13 -35.12 11.80 -21.42
C ASP A 13 -34.30 11.10 -22.51
N PRO A 14 -32.97 10.95 -22.35
CA PRO A 14 -32.17 10.16 -23.28
C PRO A 14 -32.71 8.72 -23.29
N PRO A 15 -32.81 8.08 -24.47
CA PRO A 15 -33.38 6.74 -24.58
C PRO A 15 -32.53 5.71 -23.82
N PRO A 16 -33.17 4.74 -23.13
CA PRO A 16 -32.46 3.67 -22.43
C PRO A 16 -31.70 2.77 -23.43
N PRO A 17 -30.49 2.30 -23.07
CA PRO A 17 -29.71 1.38 -23.90
C PRO A 17 -30.43 0.02 -24.07
N PRO A 18 -30.25 -0.67 -25.21
CA PRO A 18 -30.86 -1.98 -25.45
C PRO A 18 -30.30 -3.07 -24.52
N ALA A 19 -31.17 -3.98 -24.09
CA ALA A 19 -30.90 -5.06 -23.13
C ALA A 19 -30.02 -6.19 -23.72
N ASN A 20 -29.06 -6.67 -22.91
CA ASN A 20 -28.11 -7.75 -23.21
C ASN A 20 -28.68 -9.17 -23.01
N THR A 21 -28.11 -10.13 -23.76
CA THR A 21 -28.19 -11.59 -23.52
C THR A 21 -27.25 -12.06 -22.38
N PRO A 22 -27.52 -13.20 -21.71
CA PRO A 22 -26.87 -13.58 -20.45
C PRO A 22 -25.49 -14.24 -20.65
N ILE A 23 -24.47 -13.79 -19.89
CA ILE A 23 -23.14 -14.44 -19.80
C ILE A 23 -22.98 -15.01 -18.39
N GLY A 24 -22.74 -16.33 -18.30
CA GLY A 24 -22.40 -17.02 -17.06
C GLY A 24 -20.89 -17.06 -16.79
N SER A 25 -20.54 -17.06 -15.49
CA SER A 25 -19.20 -17.19 -14.89
C SER A 25 -18.28 -15.95 -14.96
N PHE A 26 -17.83 -15.47 -13.79
CA PHE A 26 -16.96 -14.31 -13.62
C PHE A 26 -15.60 -14.45 -14.31
N GLY A 27 -15.54 -13.91 -15.54
CA GLY A 27 -14.35 -13.48 -16.25
C GLY A 27 -14.70 -12.30 -17.15
N ALA A 28 -13.70 -11.43 -17.43
CA ALA A 28 -13.74 -10.37 -18.46
C ALA A 28 -14.56 -9.09 -18.09
N ASN A 29 -14.15 -7.81 -18.29
CA ASN A 29 -13.15 -7.17 -19.16
C ASN A 29 -12.86 -5.68 -18.79
N CYS A 30 -11.69 -5.13 -19.19
CA CYS A 30 -11.51 -3.70 -19.53
C CYS A 30 -11.59 -3.55 -21.08
N ALA A 31 -12.75 -3.89 -21.65
CA ALA A 31 -13.08 -3.94 -23.08
C ALA A 31 -12.25 -4.91 -23.97
N ALA A 32 -12.64 -6.20 -24.04
CA ALA A 32 -12.14 -7.16 -25.03
C ALA A 32 -13.25 -7.87 -25.84
N SER A 33 -14.51 -7.48 -25.67
CA SER A 33 -15.65 -8.19 -26.27
C SER A 33 -16.34 -7.49 -27.46
N PHE A 34 -15.90 -6.30 -27.90
CA PHE A 34 -16.69 -5.52 -28.89
C PHE A 34 -15.91 -4.71 -29.95
N PHE A 35 -14.60 -4.86 -30.09
CA PHE A 35 -13.87 -4.20 -31.18
C PHE A 35 -13.85 -5.08 -32.44
N GLU A 36 -14.94 -5.06 -33.21
CA GLU A 36 -14.83 -5.30 -34.66
C GLU A 36 -14.60 -3.95 -35.34
N PRO A 37 -13.62 -3.84 -36.28
CA PRO A 37 -13.51 -2.65 -37.11
C PRO A 37 -14.80 -2.50 -37.94
N PRO A 38 -15.34 -1.29 -38.15
CA PRO A 38 -16.41 -1.12 -39.13
C PRO A 38 -15.92 -1.62 -40.51
N PRO A 39 -16.75 -2.36 -41.26
CA PRO A 39 -16.43 -2.68 -42.64
C PRO A 39 -16.54 -1.40 -43.49
N ASP A 40 -15.61 -1.30 -44.44
CA ASP A 40 -15.53 -0.37 -45.57
C ASP A 40 -14.51 0.77 -45.47
N SER A 41 -13.27 0.45 -45.85
CA SER A 41 -12.52 1.28 -46.80
C SER A 41 -12.02 0.34 -47.93
N PRO A 42 -12.30 0.66 -49.22
CA PRO A 42 -12.01 -0.27 -50.29
C PRO A 42 -10.50 -0.49 -50.46
N THR A 43 -10.19 -1.75 -50.75
CA THR A 43 -8.87 -2.32 -50.93
C THR A 43 -8.05 -1.67 -52.05
N SER A 44 -6.77 -1.48 -51.75
CA SER A 44 -5.59 -1.56 -52.63
C SER A 44 -5.64 -0.91 -54.02
N PHE A 45 -4.85 0.16 -54.19
CA PHE A 45 -4.14 0.37 -55.45
C PHE A 45 -2.63 0.33 -55.20
N GLY A 46 -1.95 -0.44 -56.05
CA GLY A 46 -0.53 -0.75 -55.95
C GLY A 46 0.38 0.47 -55.98
N VAL A 47 1.42 0.40 -55.18
CA VAL A 47 2.54 1.34 -55.11
C VAL A 47 3.28 1.44 -56.45
N GLY A 48 2.99 2.50 -57.20
CA GLY A 48 3.99 3.16 -58.04
C GLY A 48 4.69 4.22 -57.19
N ALA A 49 6.01 4.14 -57.06
CA ALA A 49 6.82 5.11 -56.33
C ALA A 49 6.52 6.56 -56.80
N PRO A 50 6.25 7.53 -55.90
CA PRO A 50 6.14 8.90 -56.32
C PRO A 50 7.51 9.41 -56.75
N ALA A 51 7.57 9.98 -57.96
CA ALA A 51 8.73 10.73 -58.40
C ALA A 51 9.00 11.86 -57.41
N ALA A 52 10.28 12.06 -57.07
CA ALA A 52 10.72 13.13 -56.19
C ALA A 52 10.18 14.49 -56.67
N ALA A 53 9.36 15.12 -55.83
CA ALA A 53 8.92 16.48 -56.06
C ALA A 53 10.14 17.44 -56.05
N PRO A 54 10.21 18.42 -56.96
CA PRO A 54 11.27 19.42 -56.95
C PRO A 54 11.20 20.27 -55.67
N PRO A 55 12.32 20.86 -55.21
CA PRO A 55 12.35 21.65 -53.98
C PRO A 55 11.38 22.84 -54.09
N ALA A 56 10.56 23.02 -53.07
CA ALA A 56 9.59 24.11 -52.98
C ALA A 56 10.28 25.48 -53.09
N PRO A 57 9.73 26.44 -53.85
CA PRO A 57 10.21 27.81 -53.87
C PRO A 57 9.90 28.49 -52.52
N ALA A 58 10.62 29.57 -52.21
CA ALA A 58 10.46 30.37 -51.00
C ALA A 58 8.98 30.67 -50.67
N GLY A 59 8.57 30.34 -49.44
CA GLY A 59 7.17 30.31 -48.99
C GLY A 59 6.43 31.63 -49.19
N ALA A 60 5.16 31.51 -49.60
CA ALA A 60 4.22 32.64 -49.62
C ALA A 60 4.08 33.24 -48.20
N PRO A 61 3.88 34.57 -48.08
CA PRO A 61 3.73 35.22 -46.78
C PRO A 61 2.54 34.64 -46.00
N PRO A 62 2.61 34.59 -44.65
CA PRO A 62 1.49 34.14 -43.83
C PRO A 62 0.22 34.95 -44.11
N LEU A 63 -0.91 34.25 -44.17
CA LEU A 63 -2.22 34.83 -44.42
C LEU A 63 -2.85 35.26 -43.09
N GLU A 64 -3.23 36.53 -42.96
CA GLU A 64 -3.97 37.06 -41.80
C GLU A 64 -5.43 37.33 -42.20
N ILE A 65 -6.36 36.64 -41.55
CA ILE A 65 -7.81 36.67 -41.85
C ILE A 65 -8.58 37.14 -40.61
N PHE A 66 -9.45 38.12 -40.79
CA PHE A 66 -10.31 38.63 -39.73
C PHE A 66 -11.76 38.27 -40.05
N VAL A 67 -12.36 37.42 -39.21
CA VAL A 67 -13.78 37.07 -39.33
C VAL A 67 -14.62 38.26 -38.87
N THR A 68 -15.57 38.68 -39.71
CA THR A 68 -16.37 39.89 -39.47
C THR A 68 -17.85 39.58 -39.21
N VAL A 69 -18.33 38.40 -39.59
CA VAL A 69 -19.70 37.94 -39.32
C VAL A 69 -19.70 36.62 -38.54
N THR A 70 -20.73 36.41 -37.72
CA THR A 70 -20.91 35.16 -36.94
C THR A 70 -21.82 34.15 -37.63
N VAL A 71 -22.42 34.54 -38.76
CA VAL A 71 -23.28 33.68 -39.57
C VAL A 71 -22.43 32.58 -40.19
N ASP A 72 -22.96 31.36 -40.23
CA ASP A 72 -22.34 30.25 -40.95
C ASP A 72 -22.81 30.25 -42.41
N GLU A 73 -21.98 30.79 -43.30
CA GLU A 73 -22.23 30.90 -44.73
C GLU A 73 -20.96 30.66 -45.57
N ASP A 74 -21.15 30.33 -46.83
CA ASP A 74 -20.15 30.33 -47.91
C ASP A 74 -20.89 30.75 -49.18
N ASP A 75 -21.15 32.05 -49.30
CA ASP A 75 -21.94 32.63 -50.39
C ASP A 75 -21.07 33.15 -51.54
N GLY A 76 -19.74 33.15 -51.34
CA GLY A 76 -18.77 33.62 -52.31
C GLY A 76 -18.25 35.03 -52.03
N ASP A 77 -18.84 35.78 -51.09
CA ASP A 77 -18.45 37.17 -50.78
C ASP A 77 -17.35 37.23 -49.71
N ARG A 78 -16.09 37.30 -50.17
CA ARG A 78 -14.93 37.51 -49.28
C ARG A 78 -14.58 39.01 -49.10
N SER A 79 -15.55 39.92 -49.22
CA SER A 79 -15.31 41.37 -49.07
C SER A 79 -15.09 41.78 -47.60
N ALA A 80 -14.44 42.94 -47.41
CA ALA A 80 -14.15 43.46 -46.08
C ALA A 80 -15.47 43.82 -45.35
N GLY A 81 -15.90 42.96 -44.42
CA GLY A 81 -17.14 43.11 -43.68
C GLY A 81 -18.01 41.86 -43.66
N ASP A 82 -17.77 40.89 -44.55
CA ASP A 82 -18.65 39.73 -44.77
C ASP A 82 -17.99 38.37 -44.56
N ILE A 83 -16.74 38.33 -44.09
CA ILE A 83 -15.99 37.08 -43.92
C ILE A 83 -16.55 36.26 -42.75
N SER A 84 -17.11 35.09 -43.06
CA SER A 84 -17.56 34.09 -42.07
C SER A 84 -16.41 33.21 -41.54
N LEU A 85 -16.64 32.46 -40.45
CA LEU A 85 -15.66 31.48 -39.95
C LEU A 85 -15.39 30.37 -40.99
N ARG A 86 -16.45 29.89 -41.67
CA ARG A 86 -16.31 28.85 -42.69
C ARG A 86 -15.49 29.37 -43.87
N GLU A 87 -15.78 30.58 -44.34
CA GLU A 87 -15.04 31.19 -45.44
C GLU A 87 -13.58 31.44 -45.09
N ALA A 88 -13.31 31.92 -43.87
CA ALA A 88 -11.94 32.09 -43.40
C ALA A 88 -11.15 30.77 -43.41
N ILE A 89 -11.78 29.65 -43.02
CA ILE A 89 -11.17 28.32 -43.10
C ILE A 89 -10.97 27.88 -44.55
N LEU A 90 -11.96 28.06 -45.42
CA LEU A 90 -11.84 27.74 -46.85
C LEU A 90 -10.73 28.56 -47.53
N MET A 91 -10.57 29.83 -47.15
CA MET A 91 -9.45 30.68 -47.60
C MET A 91 -8.10 30.15 -47.11
N ALA A 92 -8.01 29.69 -45.87
CA ALA A 92 -6.80 29.08 -45.33
C ALA A 92 -6.46 27.76 -46.04
N ASN A 93 -7.46 26.89 -46.28
CA ASN A 93 -7.30 25.62 -47.00
C ASN A 93 -6.90 25.81 -48.47
N ALA A 94 -7.34 26.90 -49.11
CA ALA A 94 -6.94 27.26 -50.47
C ALA A 94 -5.53 27.89 -50.54
N GLY A 95 -4.98 28.31 -49.39
CA GLY A 95 -3.65 28.88 -49.28
C GLY A 95 -2.54 27.84 -49.40
N ASN A 96 -1.36 28.27 -49.84
CA ASN A 96 -0.13 27.47 -49.79
C ASN A 96 0.87 28.09 -48.78
N ALA A 97 0.34 28.56 -47.64
CA ALA A 97 1.08 29.25 -46.59
C ALA A 97 0.40 29.06 -45.23
N ASP A 98 1.12 29.40 -44.16
CA ASP A 98 0.55 29.51 -42.82
C ASP A 98 -0.58 30.56 -42.79
N ALA A 99 -1.61 30.32 -41.99
CA ALA A 99 -2.76 31.21 -41.85
C ALA A 99 -3.10 31.48 -40.38
N THR A 100 -3.47 32.72 -40.06
CA THR A 100 -4.03 33.14 -38.77
C THR A 100 -5.44 33.68 -38.99
N ILE A 101 -6.42 33.10 -38.31
CA ILE A 101 -7.82 33.48 -38.32
C ILE A 101 -8.15 34.10 -36.96
N HIS A 102 -8.58 35.36 -36.95
CA HIS A 102 -9.02 36.07 -35.74
C HIS A 102 -10.54 36.03 -35.63
N LEU A 103 -11.04 35.51 -34.51
CA LEU A 103 -12.45 35.45 -34.16
C LEU A 103 -12.77 36.51 -33.10
N PRO A 104 -13.54 37.56 -33.46
CA PRO A 104 -14.15 38.45 -32.47
C PRO A 104 -15.02 37.70 -31.45
N ALA A 105 -15.46 38.44 -30.43
CA ALA A 105 -16.51 37.95 -29.54
C ALA A 105 -17.79 37.72 -30.36
N GLY A 106 -18.37 36.52 -30.25
CA GLY A 106 -19.51 36.10 -31.03
C GLY A 106 -19.82 34.62 -30.82
N THR A 107 -21.03 34.24 -31.24
CA THR A 107 -21.49 32.85 -31.26
C THR A 107 -21.57 32.40 -32.70
N TYR A 108 -20.64 31.56 -33.11
CA TYR A 108 -20.51 30.95 -34.43
C TYR A 108 -21.29 29.63 -34.40
N THR A 109 -22.54 29.66 -34.86
CA THR A 109 -23.41 28.47 -34.87
C THR A 109 -23.41 27.87 -36.27
N LEU A 110 -23.00 26.60 -36.41
CA LEU A 110 -23.08 25.90 -37.69
C LEU A 110 -24.55 25.61 -38.01
N VAL A 111 -25.04 26.02 -39.18
CA VAL A 111 -26.46 25.87 -39.58
C VAL A 111 -26.65 25.09 -40.87
N ARG A 112 -25.56 24.65 -41.50
CA ARG A 112 -25.57 23.97 -42.80
C ARG A 112 -25.43 22.46 -42.61
N PRO A 113 -26.50 21.66 -42.74
CA PRO A 113 -26.41 20.23 -42.48
C PRO A 113 -25.53 19.54 -43.54
N GLY A 114 -24.60 18.69 -43.10
CA GLY A 114 -23.62 18.06 -43.98
C GLY A 114 -22.90 16.87 -43.35
N ARG A 115 -23.60 16.05 -42.56
CA ARG A 115 -22.96 14.98 -41.79
C ARG A 115 -22.14 14.02 -42.66
N GLY A 116 -20.85 13.91 -42.34
CA GLY A 116 -19.89 13.05 -43.06
C GLY A 116 -19.44 13.63 -44.41
N GLU A 117 -19.61 14.93 -44.62
CA GLU A 117 -18.95 15.70 -45.66
C GLU A 117 -17.49 15.98 -45.24
N ASP A 118 -16.55 16.07 -46.19
CA ASP A 118 -15.10 16.11 -45.90
C ASP A 118 -14.36 17.20 -46.74
N THR A 119 -15.09 18.20 -47.24
CA THR A 119 -14.57 19.32 -48.07
C THR A 119 -14.79 20.70 -47.45
N GLY A 120 -15.40 20.78 -46.27
CA GLY A 120 -15.61 21.98 -45.45
C GLY A 120 -16.71 22.91 -45.98
N GLY A 121 -17.39 22.50 -47.05
CA GLY A 121 -18.39 23.31 -47.75
C GLY A 121 -19.73 23.32 -47.03
N ILE A 122 -20.05 22.29 -46.25
CA ILE A 122 -21.24 22.17 -45.39
C ILE A 122 -20.85 21.33 -44.15
N GLY A 123 -21.76 21.16 -43.18
CA GLY A 123 -21.49 20.32 -42.01
C GLY A 123 -20.44 20.92 -41.08
N ASP A 124 -19.48 20.10 -40.66
CA ASP A 124 -18.36 20.51 -39.81
C ASP A 124 -17.37 21.44 -40.55
N LEU A 125 -16.39 21.94 -39.80
CA LEU A 125 -15.34 22.79 -40.30
C LEU A 125 -14.10 21.94 -40.57
N ASP A 126 -13.95 21.50 -41.83
CA ASP A 126 -12.77 20.77 -42.29
C ASP A 126 -11.56 21.70 -42.45
N ILE A 127 -10.48 21.39 -41.74
CA ILE A 127 -9.21 22.10 -41.85
C ILE A 127 -8.21 21.19 -42.58
N ALA A 128 -7.91 21.55 -43.82
CA ALA A 128 -7.09 20.80 -44.75
C ALA A 128 -6.05 21.73 -45.41
N ASN A 129 -4.97 22.03 -44.67
CA ASN A 129 -3.86 22.87 -45.13
C ASN A 129 -2.53 22.10 -44.96
N PRO A 130 -2.26 21.10 -45.82
CA PRO A 130 -1.16 20.18 -45.61
C PRO A 130 0.20 20.88 -45.74
N GLY A 131 1.08 20.67 -44.75
CA GLY A 131 2.42 21.25 -44.72
C GLY A 131 2.49 22.69 -44.20
N HIS A 132 1.37 23.25 -43.76
CA HIS A 132 1.25 24.61 -43.24
C HIS A 132 0.46 24.64 -41.92
N THR A 133 0.60 25.75 -41.19
CA THR A 133 -0.08 25.95 -39.90
C THR A 133 -1.31 26.85 -40.04
N THR A 134 -2.47 26.39 -39.56
CA THR A 134 -3.68 27.21 -39.41
C THR A 134 -3.92 27.52 -37.92
N ARG A 135 -3.88 28.80 -37.55
CA ARG A 135 -4.16 29.28 -36.19
C ARG A 135 -5.54 29.92 -36.14
N ILE A 136 -6.39 29.52 -35.21
CA ILE A 136 -7.70 30.13 -34.97
C ILE A 136 -7.70 30.72 -33.56
N LEU A 137 -7.78 32.06 -33.50
CA LEU A 137 -7.60 32.84 -32.28
C LEU A 137 -8.93 33.47 -31.87
N GLY A 138 -9.52 32.96 -30.79
CA GLY A 138 -10.71 33.52 -30.16
C GLY A 138 -10.42 34.68 -29.20
N ALA A 139 -11.44 35.51 -28.97
CA ALA A 139 -11.40 36.63 -28.04
C ALA A 139 -11.53 36.22 -26.56
N GLY A 140 -11.88 34.96 -26.27
CA GLY A 140 -11.98 34.44 -24.92
C GLY A 140 -13.00 33.31 -24.75
N LEU A 141 -12.82 32.51 -23.68
CA LEU A 141 -13.60 31.29 -23.39
C LEU A 141 -15.11 31.49 -23.30
N GLU A 142 -15.56 32.63 -22.77
CA GLU A 142 -16.99 32.95 -22.56
C GLU A 142 -17.56 33.83 -23.68
N THR A 143 -16.71 34.28 -24.61
CA THR A 143 -17.07 35.30 -25.59
C THR A 143 -16.96 34.80 -27.03
N THR A 144 -16.12 33.80 -27.30
CA THR A 144 -16.03 33.14 -28.61
C THR A 144 -16.53 31.72 -28.46
N LEU A 145 -17.78 31.50 -28.90
CA LEU A 145 -18.46 30.21 -28.82
C LEU A 145 -18.61 29.64 -30.24
N VAL A 146 -18.01 28.48 -30.51
CA VAL A 146 -18.22 27.71 -31.74
C VAL A 146 -19.11 26.53 -31.37
N ARG A 147 -20.31 26.49 -31.92
CA ARG A 147 -21.31 25.51 -31.51
C ARG A 147 -22.13 24.96 -32.66
N ASN A 148 -22.63 23.75 -32.46
CA ASN A 148 -23.43 23.10 -33.48
C ASN A 148 -24.89 23.62 -33.48
N GLY A 149 -25.47 23.76 -34.66
CA GLY A 149 -26.91 23.96 -34.90
C GLY A 149 -27.53 22.94 -35.87
N VAL A 150 -26.75 21.97 -36.36
CA VAL A 150 -27.14 20.92 -37.31
C VAL A 150 -26.43 19.63 -36.94
N ASP A 151 -27.11 18.62 -36.37
CA ASP A 151 -26.52 17.37 -35.81
C ASP A 151 -25.27 16.82 -36.56
N ASP A 152 -24.09 17.30 -36.19
CA ASP A 152 -22.80 17.09 -36.86
C ASP A 152 -21.65 17.49 -35.93
N ARG A 153 -20.41 17.20 -36.34
CA ARG A 153 -19.18 17.61 -35.66
C ARG A 153 -18.93 19.12 -35.82
N LEU A 154 -18.02 19.69 -35.01
CA LEU A 154 -17.59 21.08 -35.19
C LEU A 154 -16.33 21.21 -36.04
N PHE A 155 -15.30 20.44 -35.74
CA PHE A 155 -14.00 20.53 -36.41
C PHE A 155 -13.49 19.16 -36.82
N HIS A 156 -12.97 19.07 -38.04
CA HIS A 156 -12.25 17.91 -38.53
C HIS A 156 -10.89 18.36 -39.06
N ILE A 157 -9.83 17.85 -38.43
CA ILE A 157 -8.45 18.20 -38.78
C ILE A 157 -7.90 17.10 -39.68
N HIS A 158 -7.64 17.43 -40.95
CA HIS A 158 -7.14 16.45 -41.91
C HIS A 158 -5.67 16.14 -41.70
N ALA A 159 -5.28 14.92 -42.10
CA ALA A 159 -3.90 14.47 -42.06
C ALA A 159 -2.95 15.41 -42.80
N GLY A 160 -1.79 15.68 -42.19
CA GLY A 160 -0.78 16.60 -42.72
C GLY A 160 -1.02 18.08 -42.41
N SER A 161 -2.16 18.45 -41.83
CA SER A 161 -2.44 19.81 -41.37
C SER A 161 -1.96 20.03 -39.94
N THR A 162 -1.39 21.20 -39.66
CA THR A 162 -1.05 21.63 -38.29
C THR A 162 -2.01 22.75 -37.86
N VAL A 163 -2.68 22.57 -36.72
CA VAL A 163 -3.75 23.47 -36.27
C VAL A 163 -3.54 23.92 -34.82
N GLU A 164 -3.72 25.22 -34.56
CA GLU A 164 -3.80 25.77 -33.20
C GLU A 164 -5.19 26.39 -32.98
N LEU A 165 -5.92 25.89 -31.98
CA LEU A 165 -7.18 26.48 -31.51
C LEU A 165 -6.91 27.18 -30.17
N ARG A 166 -7.13 28.49 -30.11
CA ARG A 166 -6.85 29.29 -28.90
C ARG A 166 -8.04 30.14 -28.47
N GLY A 167 -8.29 30.22 -27.16
CA GLY A 167 -9.16 31.25 -26.59
C GLY A 167 -10.64 31.12 -26.96
N MET A 168 -11.16 29.90 -27.13
CA MET A 168 -12.54 29.66 -27.55
C MET A 168 -13.21 28.50 -26.80
N SER A 169 -14.55 28.45 -26.82
CA SER A 169 -15.34 27.28 -26.42
C SER A 169 -15.89 26.55 -27.65
N ILE A 170 -15.75 25.23 -27.68
CA ILE A 170 -16.23 24.32 -28.74
C ILE A 170 -17.28 23.40 -28.11
N GLU A 171 -18.51 23.49 -28.57
CA GLU A 171 -19.63 22.85 -27.88
C GLU A 171 -20.76 22.30 -28.76
N GLN A 172 -21.50 21.35 -28.19
CA GLN A 172 -22.72 20.78 -28.76
C GLN A 172 -22.52 19.97 -30.05
N GLY A 173 -21.30 19.55 -30.36
CA GLY A 173 -21.01 18.67 -31.49
C GLY A 173 -21.57 17.27 -31.27
N ILE A 174 -22.11 16.70 -32.35
CA ILE A 174 -22.82 15.41 -32.35
C ILE A 174 -22.38 14.60 -33.57
N GLU A 175 -21.46 13.66 -33.36
CA GLU A 175 -21.04 12.71 -34.40
C GLU A 175 -20.53 11.42 -33.72
N PRO A 176 -20.77 10.21 -34.26
CA PRO A 176 -20.22 8.96 -33.75
C PRO A 176 -18.79 9.01 -33.20
N THR A 177 -17.87 9.61 -33.94
CA THR A 177 -16.44 9.71 -33.62
C THR A 177 -16.01 11.16 -33.54
N GLY A 178 -15.48 11.56 -32.38
CA GLY A 178 -14.99 12.92 -32.18
C GLY A 178 -16.12 13.92 -32.21
N GLY A 179 -17.10 13.79 -31.31
CA GLY A 179 -18.34 14.56 -31.33
C GLY A 179 -18.10 16.07 -31.48
N GLY A 180 -17.13 16.61 -30.74
CA GLY A 180 -16.65 17.99 -30.95
C GLY A 180 -15.60 18.08 -32.05
N ILE A 181 -14.53 17.29 -31.91
CA ILE A 181 -13.35 17.35 -32.78
C ILE A 181 -12.87 15.95 -33.17
N LEU A 182 -12.61 15.74 -34.46
CA LEU A 182 -11.86 14.61 -34.99
C LEU A 182 -10.51 15.13 -35.47
N ASN A 183 -9.44 14.63 -34.85
CA ASN A 183 -8.08 14.97 -35.24
C ASN A 183 -7.42 13.81 -36.00
N ALA A 184 -7.12 14.02 -37.27
CA ALA A 184 -6.26 13.15 -38.07
C ALA A 184 -4.89 13.80 -38.40
N GLY A 185 -4.65 15.03 -37.95
CA GLY A 185 -3.40 15.79 -38.15
C GLY A 185 -2.69 16.12 -36.82
N ASP A 186 -2.07 17.31 -36.78
CA ASP A 186 -1.40 17.83 -35.59
C ASP A 186 -2.22 18.98 -34.97
N LEU A 187 -2.96 18.70 -33.90
CA LEU A 187 -3.84 19.66 -33.24
C LEU A 187 -3.26 20.12 -31.90
N THR A 188 -3.16 21.45 -31.73
CA THR A 188 -2.87 22.10 -30.44
C THR A 188 -4.07 22.91 -29.97
N ILE A 189 -4.53 22.66 -28.75
CA ILE A 189 -5.60 23.40 -28.08
C ILE A 189 -4.98 24.18 -26.92
N VAL A 190 -5.15 25.50 -26.90
CA VAL A 190 -4.57 26.39 -25.88
C VAL A 190 -5.64 27.29 -25.27
N GLU A 191 -5.68 27.41 -23.94
CA GLU A 191 -6.59 28.34 -23.24
C GLU A 191 -8.03 28.24 -23.77
N SER A 192 -8.50 27.01 -24.04
CA SER A 192 -9.78 26.73 -24.70
C SER A 192 -10.63 25.74 -23.91
N ARG A 193 -11.92 25.61 -24.28
CA ARG A 193 -12.84 24.62 -23.71
C ARG A 193 -13.45 23.74 -24.78
N VAL A 194 -13.45 22.43 -24.57
CA VAL A 194 -14.23 21.47 -25.39
C VAL A 194 -15.28 20.85 -24.48
N ARG A 195 -16.55 21.22 -24.66
CA ARG A 195 -17.61 20.85 -23.71
C ARG A 195 -18.96 20.52 -24.31
N PHE A 196 -19.72 19.68 -23.62
CA PHE A 196 -21.09 19.31 -24.02
C PHE A 196 -21.16 18.70 -25.42
N ASN A 197 -20.11 17.99 -25.84
CA ASN A 197 -20.09 17.26 -27.10
C ASN A 197 -20.42 15.79 -26.87
N PHE A 198 -21.01 15.15 -27.88
CA PHE A 198 -21.51 13.80 -27.81
C PHE A 198 -20.98 12.94 -28.96
N GLY A 199 -20.26 11.88 -28.59
CA GLY A 199 -19.72 10.87 -29.51
C GLY A 199 -20.45 9.55 -29.37
N GLN A 200 -21.15 9.04 -30.38
CA GLN A 200 -21.90 7.78 -30.20
C GLN A 200 -20.98 6.58 -29.88
N THR A 201 -19.79 6.53 -30.49
CA THR A 201 -18.83 5.43 -30.32
C THR A 201 -17.56 5.89 -29.61
N THR A 202 -16.81 6.86 -30.15
CA THR A 202 -15.49 7.20 -29.58
C THR A 202 -15.23 8.70 -29.51
N GLY A 203 -14.61 9.17 -28.41
CA GLY A 203 -14.19 10.56 -28.27
C GLY A 203 -15.35 11.54 -28.22
N GLY A 204 -16.00 11.68 -27.07
CA GLY A 204 -17.16 12.58 -26.95
C GLY A 204 -16.76 14.03 -27.22
N GLY A 205 -15.68 14.49 -26.58
CA GLY A 205 -15.06 15.77 -26.88
C GLY A 205 -14.16 15.68 -28.11
N ILE A 206 -13.13 14.84 -28.01
CA ILE A 206 -12.08 14.73 -29.03
C ILE A 206 -11.79 13.27 -29.34
N ALA A 207 -11.77 12.91 -30.62
CA ALA A 207 -11.17 11.68 -31.11
C ALA A 207 -9.83 12.00 -31.79
N ASN A 208 -8.74 11.46 -31.26
CA ASN A 208 -7.43 11.50 -31.88
C ASN A 208 -7.21 10.21 -32.67
N ALA A 209 -7.16 10.33 -33.99
CA ALA A 209 -7.06 9.21 -34.91
C ALA A 209 -5.70 8.52 -34.83
N ALA A 210 -5.59 7.38 -35.53
CA ALA A 210 -4.36 6.61 -35.54
C ALA A 210 -3.19 7.43 -36.11
N GLY A 211 -2.09 7.53 -35.36
CA GLY A 211 -0.89 8.28 -35.74
C GLY A 211 -0.99 9.80 -35.64
N ALA A 212 -2.14 10.35 -35.21
CA ALA A 212 -2.34 11.80 -35.06
C ALA A 212 -1.76 12.34 -33.74
N THR A 213 -1.47 13.64 -33.69
CA THR A 213 -0.92 14.32 -32.52
C THR A 213 -1.92 15.32 -31.94
N LEU A 214 -2.21 15.21 -30.64
CA LEU A 214 -3.01 16.18 -29.90
C LEU A 214 -2.21 16.76 -28.73
N ALA A 215 -2.15 18.08 -28.64
CA ALA A 215 -1.60 18.81 -27.49
C ALA A 215 -2.69 19.67 -26.84
N VAL A 216 -2.92 19.54 -25.53
CA VAL A 216 -3.93 20.28 -24.77
C VAL A 216 -3.27 21.06 -23.62
N ASN A 217 -3.17 22.37 -23.77
CA ASN A 217 -2.43 23.25 -22.87
C ASN A 217 -3.35 24.26 -22.20
N GLN A 218 -3.32 24.32 -20.87
CA GLN A 218 -4.09 25.28 -20.07
C GLN A 218 -5.58 25.34 -20.46
N SER A 219 -6.14 24.18 -20.79
CA SER A 219 -7.47 24.05 -21.39
C SER A 219 -8.34 23.11 -20.56
N THR A 220 -9.65 23.14 -20.82
CA THR A 220 -10.61 22.26 -20.15
C THR A 220 -11.39 21.40 -21.14
N ILE A 221 -11.40 20.09 -20.92
CA ILE A 221 -12.26 19.14 -21.64
C ILE A 221 -13.32 18.65 -20.66
N ALA A 222 -14.57 19.09 -20.83
CA ALA A 222 -15.59 18.92 -19.79
C ALA A 222 -16.99 18.55 -20.27
N ASN A 223 -17.70 17.73 -19.49
CA ASN A 223 -19.11 17.39 -19.75
C ASN A 223 -19.35 16.80 -21.16
N ASN A 224 -18.37 16.10 -21.69
CA ASN A 224 -18.53 15.36 -22.94
C ASN A 224 -18.92 13.92 -22.66
N SER A 225 -19.60 13.29 -23.60
CA SER A 225 -20.13 11.93 -23.42
C SER A 225 -19.86 11.06 -24.63
N SER A 226 -19.43 9.82 -24.43
CA SER A 226 -19.34 8.82 -25.49
C SER A 226 -19.45 7.38 -25.00
N GLN A 227 -19.38 6.39 -25.89
CA GLN A 227 -19.18 5.02 -25.42
C GLN A 227 -17.74 4.81 -24.93
N TYR A 228 -16.76 5.33 -25.65
CA TYR A 228 -15.33 5.12 -25.36
C TYR A 228 -14.57 6.45 -25.37
N GLY A 229 -13.97 6.82 -24.23
CA GLY A 229 -13.26 8.10 -24.10
C GLY A 229 -14.21 9.28 -24.11
N GLY A 230 -14.87 9.55 -22.99
CA GLY A 230 -15.90 10.58 -22.88
C GLY A 230 -15.34 11.96 -23.22
N GLY A 231 -14.22 12.33 -22.60
CA GLY A 231 -13.46 13.53 -22.96
C GLY A 231 -12.62 13.31 -24.22
N ILE A 232 -11.64 12.40 -24.14
CA ILE A 232 -10.67 12.15 -25.20
C ILE A 232 -10.56 10.65 -25.49
N ALA A 233 -10.62 10.26 -26.76
CA ALA A 233 -10.22 8.93 -27.22
C ALA A 233 -8.95 9.03 -28.06
N ASN A 234 -7.90 8.33 -27.66
CA ASN A 234 -6.65 8.20 -28.41
C ASN A 234 -6.54 6.81 -29.02
N GLN A 235 -6.45 6.75 -30.34
CA GLN A 235 -6.38 5.51 -31.10
C GLN A 235 -4.94 5.01 -31.24
N ILE A 236 -4.81 3.84 -31.87
CA ILE A 236 -3.57 3.11 -32.05
C ILE A 236 -2.49 4.02 -32.65
N THR A 237 -1.29 4.04 -32.06
CA THR A 237 -0.15 4.90 -32.43
C THR A 237 -0.38 6.41 -32.33
N GLY A 238 -1.56 6.88 -31.92
CA GLY A 238 -1.81 8.29 -31.66
C GLY A 238 -1.05 8.81 -30.43
N PHE A 239 -0.73 10.10 -30.43
CA PHE A 239 -0.03 10.77 -29.35
C PHE A 239 -0.90 11.89 -28.76
N VAL A 240 -1.08 11.88 -27.44
CA VAL A 240 -1.77 12.95 -26.70
C VAL A 240 -0.84 13.50 -25.61
N SER A 241 -0.65 14.82 -25.58
CA SER A 241 0.02 15.53 -24.49
C SER A 241 -0.92 16.54 -23.84
N ILE A 242 -0.97 16.56 -22.50
CA ILE A 242 -1.86 17.41 -21.72
C ILE A 242 -1.04 18.10 -20.63
N THR A 243 -1.03 19.43 -20.61
CA THR A 243 -0.21 20.20 -19.67
C THR A 243 -0.99 21.35 -19.03
N GLY A 244 -0.97 21.44 -17.71
CA GLY A 244 -1.64 22.53 -16.97
C GLY A 244 -3.15 22.59 -17.19
N SER A 245 -3.78 21.47 -17.55
CA SER A 245 -5.15 21.40 -18.06
C SER A 245 -6.10 20.64 -17.12
N MET A 246 -7.39 20.65 -17.45
CA MET A 246 -8.43 19.97 -16.68
C MET A 246 -9.28 19.05 -17.57
N ILE A 247 -9.41 17.79 -17.18
CA ILE A 247 -10.34 16.82 -17.79
C ILE A 247 -11.41 16.49 -16.76
N GLU A 248 -12.63 16.98 -16.93
CA GLU A 248 -13.64 16.92 -15.88
C GLU A 248 -15.05 16.53 -16.30
N SER A 249 -15.76 15.82 -15.41
CA SER A 249 -17.20 15.56 -15.55
C SER A 249 -17.60 14.92 -16.89
N ASN A 250 -16.67 14.22 -17.54
CA ASN A 250 -16.95 13.51 -18.77
C ASN A 250 -17.53 12.12 -18.45
N PHE A 251 -18.37 11.61 -19.34
CA PHE A 251 -19.08 10.35 -19.17
C PHE A 251 -18.73 9.37 -20.27
N ALA A 252 -18.47 8.11 -19.92
CA ALA A 252 -18.32 7.06 -20.92
C ALA A 252 -18.85 5.70 -20.47
N PHE A 253 -18.94 4.74 -21.38
CA PHE A 253 -19.00 3.34 -20.96
C PHE A 253 -17.64 2.89 -20.41
N SER A 254 -16.54 3.24 -21.12
CA SER A 254 -15.17 3.01 -20.67
C SER A 254 -14.29 4.23 -20.96
N GLY A 255 -13.49 4.65 -19.97
CA GLY A 255 -12.65 5.84 -20.09
C GLY A 255 -13.45 7.13 -19.97
N GLY A 256 -14.07 7.37 -18.81
CA GLY A 256 -14.93 8.54 -18.58
C GLY A 256 -14.23 9.84 -18.98
N GLY A 257 -13.04 10.08 -18.42
CA GLY A 257 -12.17 11.18 -18.83
C GLY A 257 -11.48 10.88 -20.16
N MET A 258 -10.71 9.80 -20.21
CA MET A 258 -9.88 9.45 -21.37
C MET A 258 -9.82 7.95 -21.63
N LEU A 259 -9.71 7.59 -22.91
CA LEU A 259 -9.31 6.25 -23.36
C LEU A 259 -8.02 6.37 -24.18
N ASN A 260 -7.02 5.56 -23.86
CA ASN A 260 -5.83 5.33 -24.67
C ASN A 260 -5.82 3.87 -25.14
N HIS A 261 -6.04 3.65 -26.43
CA HIS A 261 -6.08 2.33 -27.05
C HIS A 261 -4.88 2.14 -27.97
N GLY A 262 -3.82 1.49 -27.47
CA GLY A 262 -2.61 1.22 -28.26
C GLY A 262 -1.82 2.47 -28.69
N GLY A 263 -1.99 3.59 -27.98
CA GLY A 263 -1.30 4.87 -28.24
C GLY A 263 -0.45 5.35 -27.05
N THR A 264 -0.01 6.60 -27.12
CA THR A 264 0.78 7.26 -26.05
C THR A 264 0.05 8.47 -25.49
N VAL A 265 -0.07 8.53 -24.16
CA VAL A 265 -0.60 9.68 -23.42
C VAL A 265 0.47 10.22 -22.46
N GLN A 266 0.68 11.54 -22.47
CA GLN A 266 1.50 12.25 -21.51
C GLN A 266 0.65 13.32 -20.83
N VAL A 267 0.58 13.30 -19.51
CA VAL A 267 -0.16 14.30 -18.73
C VAL A 267 0.77 14.87 -17.68
N SER A 268 0.84 16.20 -17.60
CA SER A 268 1.67 16.87 -16.61
C SER A 268 0.95 18.06 -15.95
N ALA A 269 1.17 18.24 -14.65
CA ALA A 269 0.65 19.36 -13.87
C ALA A 269 -0.85 19.63 -14.10
N SER A 270 -1.64 18.57 -14.31
CA SER A 270 -3.03 18.65 -14.73
C SER A 270 -3.96 17.95 -13.74
N THR A 271 -5.26 18.22 -13.85
CA THR A 271 -6.31 17.62 -13.01
C THR A 271 -7.27 16.77 -13.85
N ILE A 272 -7.44 15.50 -13.48
CA ILE A 272 -8.46 14.59 -14.04
C ILE A 272 -9.47 14.31 -12.94
N ARG A 273 -10.68 14.87 -13.03
CA ARG A 273 -11.63 14.81 -11.92
C ARG A 273 -13.09 14.62 -12.28
N LEU A 274 -13.83 14.00 -11.37
CA LEU A 274 -15.30 13.84 -11.47
C LEU A 274 -15.78 13.17 -12.77
N ASN A 275 -14.89 12.48 -13.48
CA ASN A 275 -15.27 11.74 -14.68
C ASN A 275 -15.92 10.42 -14.27
N ASN A 276 -16.91 9.97 -15.02
CA ASN A 276 -17.72 8.80 -14.69
C ASN A 276 -17.71 7.78 -15.83
N ALA A 277 -17.57 6.51 -15.50
CA ALA A 277 -17.68 5.42 -16.45
C ALA A 277 -18.68 4.35 -16.00
N SER A 278 -19.32 3.68 -16.95
CA SER A 278 -20.29 2.61 -16.66
C SER A 278 -19.69 1.21 -16.58
N GLU A 279 -18.38 1.05 -16.85
CA GLU A 279 -17.70 -0.25 -16.76
C GLU A 279 -16.27 -0.12 -16.22
N SER A 280 -15.46 0.76 -16.82
CA SER A 280 -14.02 0.80 -16.52
C SER A 280 -13.36 2.17 -16.71
N GLY A 281 -12.42 2.50 -15.81
CA GLY A 281 -11.57 3.69 -15.89
C GLY A 281 -12.34 5.00 -15.86
N GLY A 282 -12.81 5.41 -14.69
CA GLY A 282 -13.52 6.68 -14.54
C GLY A 282 -12.68 7.86 -15.05
N GLY A 283 -11.40 7.93 -14.66
CA GLY A 283 -10.46 8.95 -15.13
C GLY A 283 -9.78 8.60 -16.45
N LEU A 284 -9.08 7.46 -16.49
CA LEU A 284 -8.29 7.02 -17.64
C LEU A 284 -8.38 5.49 -17.83
N VAL A 285 -8.56 5.06 -19.07
CA VAL A 285 -8.27 3.69 -19.50
C VAL A 285 -7.03 3.67 -20.37
N ASN A 286 -6.06 2.83 -20.04
CA ASN A 286 -4.87 2.52 -20.84
C ASN A 286 -4.93 1.05 -21.27
N LEU A 287 -5.27 0.81 -22.53
CA LEU A 287 -5.62 -0.50 -23.05
C LEU A 287 -4.68 -0.93 -24.19
N SER A 288 -4.03 -2.07 -24.02
CA SER A 288 -3.21 -2.73 -25.04
C SER A 288 -3.84 -4.06 -25.45
N ILE A 289 -4.11 -4.21 -26.74
CA ILE A 289 -4.57 -5.46 -27.37
C ILE A 289 -3.59 -5.87 -28.46
N THR A 290 -3.50 -5.07 -29.53
CA THR A 290 -2.62 -5.33 -30.69
C THR A 290 -1.37 -4.44 -30.72
N ALA A 291 -1.45 -3.26 -30.08
CA ALA A 291 -0.37 -2.29 -29.99
C ALA A 291 -0.08 -1.92 -28.52
N PRO A 292 1.16 -1.54 -28.17
CA PRO A 292 1.50 -1.12 -26.82
C PRO A 292 0.76 0.17 -26.44
N ALA A 293 0.28 0.25 -25.21
CA ALA A 293 -0.39 1.44 -24.68
C ALA A 293 0.42 2.02 -23.52
N THR A 294 0.82 3.28 -23.65
CA THR A 294 1.67 3.94 -22.64
C THR A 294 1.01 5.22 -22.12
N ALA A 295 0.95 5.37 -20.80
CA ALA A 295 0.58 6.62 -20.15
C ALA A 295 1.67 7.08 -19.18
N THR A 296 2.13 8.33 -19.32
CA THR A 296 3.08 8.97 -18.38
C THR A 296 2.38 10.13 -17.69
N LEU A 297 2.34 10.10 -16.36
CA LEU A 297 1.59 11.02 -15.52
C LEU A 297 2.53 11.69 -14.52
N THR A 298 2.84 12.98 -14.71
CA THR A 298 3.77 13.72 -13.85
C THR A 298 3.08 14.82 -13.07
N SER A 299 3.12 14.74 -11.74
CA SER A 299 2.58 15.77 -10.83
C SER A 299 1.10 16.11 -11.10
N ASN A 300 0.29 15.07 -11.36
CA ASN A 300 -1.14 15.25 -11.64
C ASN A 300 -2.00 14.98 -10.40
N SER A 301 -3.20 15.55 -10.41
CA SER A 301 -4.26 15.20 -9.46
C SER A 301 -5.35 14.40 -10.17
N ILE A 302 -5.54 13.14 -9.80
CA ILE A 302 -6.59 12.27 -10.34
C ILE A 302 -7.59 12.01 -9.21
N THR A 303 -8.73 12.68 -9.24
CA THR A 303 -9.61 12.71 -8.07
C THR A 303 -11.11 12.69 -8.32
N GLY A 304 -11.85 11.97 -7.48
CA GLY A 304 -13.31 11.95 -7.55
C GLY A 304 -13.85 11.28 -8.83
N ASN A 305 -13.02 10.54 -9.56
CA ASN A 305 -13.46 9.80 -10.74
C ASN A 305 -14.12 8.50 -10.29
N GLN A 306 -15.13 8.06 -11.04
CA GLN A 306 -16.01 6.99 -10.60
C GLN A 306 -16.30 6.01 -11.71
N VAL A 307 -16.47 4.75 -11.33
CA VAL A 307 -17.14 3.73 -12.12
C VAL A 307 -18.40 3.33 -11.36
N THR A 308 -19.56 3.38 -12.01
CA THR A 308 -20.84 2.98 -11.41
C THR A 308 -21.58 2.05 -12.35
N THR A 309 -21.85 0.83 -11.89
CA THR A 309 -22.65 -0.15 -12.66
C THR A 309 -23.98 -0.40 -11.94
N SER A 310 -25.10 -0.34 -12.68
CA SER A 310 -26.46 -0.55 -12.15
C SER A 310 -27.27 -1.45 -13.08
N GLY A 311 -28.21 -2.25 -12.55
CA GLY A 311 -29.26 -2.93 -13.33
C GLY A 311 -28.88 -4.17 -14.14
N ILE A 312 -27.88 -4.98 -13.75
CA ILE A 312 -27.54 -6.24 -14.45
C ILE A 312 -27.43 -7.43 -13.48
N SER A 313 -27.70 -8.64 -13.99
CA SER A 313 -27.53 -9.89 -13.22
C SER A 313 -26.10 -10.12 -12.74
N SER A 314 -25.08 -9.52 -13.37
CA SER A 314 -23.69 -9.52 -12.92
C SER A 314 -23.01 -8.16 -13.15
N ALA A 315 -22.80 -7.39 -12.09
CA ALA A 315 -22.25 -6.02 -12.13
C ALA A 315 -20.74 -5.99 -11.91
N LEU A 316 -19.96 -5.37 -12.81
CA LEU A 316 -18.49 -5.29 -12.69
C LEU A 316 -17.99 -3.85 -12.84
N ALA A 317 -17.32 -3.33 -11.82
CA ALA A 317 -16.73 -1.99 -11.82
C ALA A 317 -15.21 -2.05 -11.67
N GLN A 318 -14.45 -1.46 -12.61
CA GLN A 318 -12.98 -1.58 -12.65
C GLN A 318 -12.26 -0.23 -12.78
N GLY A 319 -11.40 0.12 -11.81
CA GLY A 319 -10.52 1.29 -11.96
C GLY A 319 -11.30 2.61 -11.86
N GLY A 320 -11.71 3.01 -10.66
CA GLY A 320 -12.39 4.32 -10.48
C GLY A 320 -11.55 5.48 -11.00
N GLY A 321 -10.24 5.46 -10.74
CA GLY A 321 -9.27 6.40 -11.30
C GLY A 321 -8.71 5.94 -12.64
N ILE A 322 -7.94 4.85 -12.62
CA ILE A 322 -7.21 4.33 -13.79
C ILE A 322 -7.52 2.84 -13.98
N CYS A 323 -7.90 2.42 -15.19
CA CYS A 323 -7.73 1.02 -15.64
C CYS A 323 -6.50 0.93 -16.56
N ASN A 324 -5.56 0.05 -16.24
CA ASN A 324 -4.46 -0.37 -17.08
C ASN A 324 -4.62 -1.85 -17.44
N ALA A 325 -4.77 -2.18 -18.72
CA ALA A 325 -5.06 -3.54 -19.15
C ALA A 325 -4.26 -3.96 -20.39
N ALA A 326 -3.60 -5.11 -20.30
CA ALA A 326 -2.96 -5.80 -21.42
C ALA A 326 -3.67 -7.13 -21.69
N VAL A 327 -4.23 -7.28 -22.89
CA VAL A 327 -5.06 -8.45 -23.24
C VAL A 327 -4.59 -9.08 -24.55
N GLY A 328 -4.17 -10.34 -24.48
CA GLY A 328 -3.82 -11.17 -25.62
C GLY A 328 -2.35 -11.10 -26.06
N GLY A 329 -1.92 -12.10 -26.84
CA GLY A 329 -0.65 -12.11 -27.58
C GLY A 329 0.56 -11.66 -26.76
N THR A 330 1.22 -10.59 -27.22
CA THR A 330 2.34 -9.90 -26.55
C THR A 330 1.94 -8.49 -26.11
N ALA A 331 0.66 -8.28 -25.76
CA ALA A 331 0.13 -6.97 -25.37
C ALA A 331 0.94 -6.37 -24.19
N ARG A 332 1.12 -5.05 -24.23
CA ARG A 332 1.88 -4.32 -23.20
C ARG A 332 1.21 -3.01 -22.85
N ALA A 333 0.70 -2.92 -21.63
CA ALA A 333 0.08 -1.72 -21.09
C ALA A 333 0.92 -1.17 -19.94
N THR A 334 1.44 0.06 -20.08
CA THR A 334 2.34 0.69 -19.11
C THR A 334 1.77 2.03 -18.64
N VAL A 335 1.68 2.21 -17.32
CA VAL A 335 1.41 3.50 -16.66
C VAL A 335 2.58 3.85 -15.76
N ALA A 336 3.20 5.00 -16.01
CA ALA A 336 4.27 5.54 -15.19
C ALA A 336 3.80 6.84 -14.53
N MET A 337 3.83 6.88 -13.20
CA MET A 337 3.41 8.03 -12.41
C MET A 337 4.56 8.56 -11.57
N VAL A 338 4.79 9.87 -11.63
CA VAL A 338 5.86 10.56 -10.88
C VAL A 338 5.27 11.78 -10.18
N GLY A 339 5.21 11.74 -8.86
CA GLY A 339 4.57 12.77 -8.05
C GLY A 339 3.06 12.86 -8.25
N GLY A 340 2.40 13.70 -7.45
CA GLY A 340 0.96 13.93 -7.54
C GLY A 340 0.13 12.96 -6.70
N SER A 341 -1.16 12.84 -7.01
CA SER A 341 -2.11 12.14 -6.16
C SER A 341 -3.20 11.42 -6.96
N LEU A 342 -3.66 10.30 -6.39
CA LEU A 342 -4.80 9.53 -6.86
C LEU A 342 -5.77 9.35 -5.69
N THR A 343 -6.79 10.21 -5.62
CA THR A 343 -7.57 10.40 -4.38
C THR A 343 -9.08 10.41 -4.57
N ASN A 344 -9.82 9.84 -3.63
CA ASN A 344 -11.29 9.82 -3.67
C ASN A 344 -11.90 9.21 -4.94
N ASN A 345 -11.17 8.34 -5.64
CA ASN A 345 -11.73 7.64 -6.80
C ASN A 345 -12.50 6.41 -6.34
N ARG A 346 -13.54 6.01 -7.10
CA ARG A 346 -14.49 4.99 -6.64
C ARG A 346 -14.84 4.00 -7.75
N ALA A 347 -14.80 2.71 -7.42
CA ALA A 347 -15.46 1.66 -8.19
C ALA A 347 -16.66 1.17 -7.39
N THR A 348 -17.87 1.35 -7.93
CA THR A 348 -19.13 0.91 -7.31
C THR A 348 -19.83 -0.09 -8.23
N ALA A 349 -20.03 -1.31 -7.73
CA ALA A 349 -20.73 -2.36 -8.46
C ALA A 349 -22.04 -2.75 -7.79
N GLY A 350 -23.09 -2.82 -8.60
CA GLY A 350 -24.42 -3.22 -8.18
C GLY A 350 -25.24 -2.07 -7.60
N ASP A 351 -26.56 -2.27 -7.63
CA ASP A 351 -27.54 -1.47 -6.92
C ASP A 351 -28.11 -2.30 -5.76
N LEU A 352 -28.67 -1.60 -4.79
CA LEU A 352 -29.06 -2.16 -3.50
C LEU A 352 -30.08 -3.32 -3.58
N GLU A 353 -30.75 -3.52 -4.73
CA GLU A 353 -31.90 -4.43 -4.84
C GLU A 353 -32.01 -5.24 -6.15
N GLN A 354 -31.21 -5.01 -7.22
CA GLN A 354 -31.41 -5.70 -8.51
C GLN A 354 -30.23 -6.59 -8.94
N ALA A 355 -29.00 -6.28 -8.52
CA ALA A 355 -27.85 -7.09 -8.88
C ALA A 355 -27.86 -8.47 -8.17
N ILE A 356 -27.76 -9.55 -8.94
CA ILE A 356 -27.59 -10.91 -8.38
C ILE A 356 -26.15 -11.06 -7.89
N ASP A 357 -25.19 -10.75 -8.77
CA ASP A 357 -23.77 -10.88 -8.54
C ASP A 357 -23.08 -9.54 -8.81
N SER A 358 -22.13 -9.11 -7.98
CA SER A 358 -21.42 -7.84 -8.15
C SER A 358 -19.94 -7.92 -7.77
N ALA A 359 -19.09 -7.19 -8.49
CA ALA A 359 -17.66 -7.11 -8.23
C ALA A 359 -17.11 -5.69 -8.48
N ALA A 360 -16.48 -5.10 -7.46
CA ALA A 360 -15.78 -3.83 -7.56
C ALA A 360 -14.27 -4.01 -7.34
N GLN A 361 -13.47 -3.54 -8.30
CA GLN A 361 -12.04 -3.83 -8.37
C GLN A 361 -11.24 -2.56 -8.66
N GLY A 362 -10.32 -2.18 -7.76
CA GLY A 362 -9.44 -1.04 -8.03
C GLY A 362 -10.16 0.29 -7.96
N GLY A 363 -10.49 0.79 -6.76
CA GLY A 363 -11.10 2.12 -6.63
C GLY A 363 -10.20 3.22 -7.19
N GLY A 364 -8.89 3.12 -6.92
CA GLY A 364 -7.86 3.95 -7.53
C GLY A 364 -7.39 3.38 -8.86
N ILE A 365 -6.63 2.29 -8.80
CA ILE A 365 -5.96 1.67 -9.95
C ILE A 365 -6.44 0.23 -10.10
N PHE A 366 -6.83 -0.13 -11.31
CA PHE A 366 -7.01 -1.50 -11.75
C PHE A 366 -5.91 -1.85 -12.76
N ASN A 367 -5.10 -2.87 -12.47
CA ASN A 367 -4.00 -3.34 -13.31
C ASN A 367 -4.19 -4.82 -13.65
N ARG A 368 -4.30 -5.15 -14.94
CA ARG A 368 -4.61 -6.51 -15.40
C ARG A 368 -3.77 -6.94 -16.61
N ALA A 369 -3.21 -8.13 -16.52
CA ALA A 369 -2.61 -8.85 -17.65
C ALA A 369 -3.32 -10.19 -17.90
N ALA A 370 -3.73 -10.45 -19.14
CA ALA A 370 -4.45 -11.67 -19.50
C ALA A 370 -4.13 -12.15 -20.94
N GLY A 371 -3.91 -13.46 -21.10
CA GLY A 371 -3.66 -14.12 -22.38
C GLY A 371 -2.22 -13.98 -22.89
N GLY A 372 -1.70 -15.03 -23.55
CA GLY A 372 -0.36 -15.02 -24.15
C GLY A 372 0.74 -14.59 -23.18
N ASN A 373 1.69 -13.78 -23.65
CA ASN A 373 2.76 -13.12 -22.89
C ASN A 373 2.37 -11.68 -22.51
N ALA A 374 1.11 -11.41 -22.21
CA ALA A 374 0.64 -10.05 -21.90
C ALA A 374 1.33 -9.47 -20.65
N THR A 375 1.65 -8.18 -20.69
CA THR A 375 2.34 -7.47 -19.61
C THR A 375 1.62 -6.18 -19.22
N ALA A 376 1.27 -6.05 -17.96
CA ALA A 376 0.62 -4.85 -17.41
C ALA A 376 1.46 -4.28 -16.28
N LEU A 377 2.03 -3.09 -16.50
CA LEU A 377 2.97 -2.45 -15.59
C LEU A 377 2.43 -1.12 -15.10
N VAL A 378 2.41 -0.93 -13.78
CA VAL A 378 2.14 0.34 -13.13
C VAL A 378 3.28 0.69 -12.18
N THR A 379 3.85 1.88 -12.33
CA THR A 379 4.88 2.42 -11.43
C THR A 379 4.41 3.75 -10.84
N ALA A 380 4.58 3.92 -9.54
CA ALA A 380 4.12 5.08 -8.79
C ALA A 380 5.21 5.58 -7.84
N ASP A 381 6.01 6.54 -8.30
CA ASP A 381 7.09 7.14 -7.52
C ASP A 381 6.69 8.51 -6.98
N GLY A 382 6.71 8.69 -5.65
CA GLY A 382 6.27 9.94 -5.01
C GLY A 382 4.76 10.20 -5.11
N VAL A 383 3.95 9.18 -5.41
CA VAL A 383 2.50 9.32 -5.61
C VAL A 383 1.73 8.91 -4.37
N ASN A 384 0.72 9.71 -4.00
CA ASN A 384 -0.21 9.38 -2.93
C ASN A 384 -1.50 8.76 -3.50
N VAL A 385 -1.69 7.45 -3.31
CA VAL A 385 -2.92 6.71 -3.64
C VAL A 385 -3.76 6.56 -2.38
N THR A 386 -4.65 7.52 -2.12
CA THR A 386 -5.36 7.59 -0.84
C THR A 386 -6.86 7.73 -0.99
N THR A 387 -7.61 7.30 0.03
CA THR A 387 -9.08 7.49 0.12
C THR A 387 -9.90 6.96 -1.06
N ASN A 388 -9.34 6.04 -1.84
CA ASN A 388 -10.05 5.38 -2.93
C ASN A 388 -10.87 4.21 -2.41
N VAL A 389 -11.98 3.90 -3.08
CA VAL A 389 -12.96 2.93 -2.59
C VAL A 389 -13.36 1.93 -3.68
N ALA A 390 -13.35 0.66 -3.34
CA ALA A 390 -14.05 -0.40 -4.06
C ALA A 390 -15.28 -0.83 -3.24
N ALA A 391 -16.47 -0.73 -3.78
CA ALA A 391 -17.72 -1.06 -3.10
C ALA A 391 -18.62 -1.91 -3.96
N ALA A 392 -19.10 -3.05 -3.44
CA ALA A 392 -20.00 -3.94 -4.15
C ALA A 392 -21.24 -4.26 -3.32
N THR A 393 -22.41 -4.21 -3.94
CA THR A 393 -23.69 -4.57 -3.32
C THR A 393 -24.45 -5.55 -4.19
N ALA A 394 -24.99 -6.61 -3.61
CA ALA A 394 -25.73 -7.63 -4.36
C ALA A 394 -26.77 -8.35 -3.50
N THR A 395 -27.64 -9.10 -4.18
CA THR A 395 -28.62 -9.99 -3.54
C THR A 395 -28.07 -11.40 -3.29
N LEU A 396 -27.13 -11.90 -4.12
CA LEU A 396 -26.47 -13.21 -3.97
C LEU A 396 -24.99 -13.08 -3.61
N SER A 397 -24.15 -12.55 -4.51
CA SER A 397 -22.70 -12.48 -4.28
C SER A 397 -22.14 -11.07 -4.52
N ALA A 398 -21.42 -10.52 -3.54
CA ALA A 398 -20.70 -9.26 -3.68
C ALA A 398 -19.21 -9.45 -3.37
N GLU A 399 -18.35 -8.98 -4.28
CA GLU A 399 -16.90 -8.93 -4.08
C GLU A 399 -16.35 -7.50 -4.21
N ALA A 400 -15.60 -7.03 -3.21
CA ALA A 400 -14.85 -5.78 -3.31
C ALA A 400 -13.36 -6.03 -3.06
N SER A 401 -12.50 -5.50 -3.93
CA SER A 401 -11.07 -5.78 -3.84
C SER A 401 -10.21 -4.61 -4.28
N GLY A 402 -9.14 -4.32 -3.53
CA GLY A 402 -8.14 -3.34 -3.95
C GLY A 402 -8.71 -1.92 -4.01
N GLY A 403 -9.21 -1.38 -2.90
CA GLY A 403 -9.74 -0.01 -2.86
C GLY A 403 -8.74 1.00 -3.45
N GLY A 404 -7.46 0.85 -3.11
CA GLY A 404 -6.36 1.57 -3.74
C GLY A 404 -5.96 0.94 -5.07
N VAL A 405 -5.40 -0.26 -5.02
CA VAL A 405 -4.81 -0.96 -6.18
C VAL A 405 -5.33 -2.39 -6.27
N TYR A 406 -5.80 -2.76 -7.44
CA TYR A 406 -6.09 -4.14 -7.81
C TYR A 406 -5.11 -4.60 -8.88
N ASN A 407 -4.27 -5.59 -8.58
CA ASN A 407 -3.24 -6.12 -9.48
C ASN A 407 -3.49 -7.61 -9.77
N ARG A 408 -3.65 -7.98 -11.05
CA ARG A 408 -3.99 -9.35 -11.43
C ARG A 408 -3.35 -9.84 -12.71
N ALA A 409 -2.78 -11.05 -12.64
CA ALA A 409 -2.39 -11.84 -13.80
C ALA A 409 -3.32 -13.06 -13.93
N GLU A 410 -3.93 -13.24 -15.10
CA GLU A 410 -5.08 -14.15 -15.25
C GLU A 410 -4.81 -15.44 -16.02
N SER A 411 -4.16 -15.38 -17.19
CA SER A 411 -4.02 -16.52 -18.10
C SER A 411 -2.93 -16.26 -19.15
N GLY A 412 -2.45 -17.31 -19.83
CA GLY A 412 -1.22 -17.22 -20.64
C GLY A 412 -0.02 -16.93 -19.73
N GLN A 413 1.21 -16.87 -20.20
CA GLN A 413 2.37 -16.44 -19.39
C GLN A 413 2.31 -14.93 -19.01
N ALA A 414 1.16 -14.45 -18.53
CA ALA A 414 0.86 -13.05 -18.27
C ALA A 414 1.53 -12.55 -16.98
N THR A 415 1.99 -11.31 -17.03
CA THR A 415 2.66 -10.65 -15.90
C THR A 415 1.99 -9.32 -15.56
N ALA A 416 1.57 -9.16 -14.30
CA ALA A 416 1.03 -7.91 -13.79
C ALA A 416 1.90 -7.38 -12.64
N THR A 417 2.44 -6.18 -12.80
CA THR A 417 3.36 -5.58 -11.83
C THR A 417 2.87 -4.21 -11.38
N PHE A 418 2.80 -4.03 -10.07
CA PHE A 418 2.64 -2.74 -9.42
C PHE A 418 3.87 -2.45 -8.57
N THR A 419 4.40 -1.23 -8.68
CA THR A 419 5.52 -0.78 -7.85
C THR A 419 5.24 0.62 -7.32
N THR A 420 5.45 0.83 -6.03
CA THR A 420 5.38 2.14 -5.41
C THR A 420 6.63 2.45 -4.59
N ASN A 421 7.15 3.67 -4.73
CA ASN A 421 8.30 4.15 -3.99
C ASN A 421 8.01 5.58 -3.52
N ASN A 422 8.51 5.94 -2.33
CA ASN A 422 8.47 7.31 -1.81
C ASN A 422 7.07 7.95 -1.77
N GLY A 423 6.01 7.13 -1.82
CA GLY A 423 4.61 7.54 -1.86
C GLY A 423 3.83 7.00 -0.67
N SER A 424 2.50 6.93 -0.81
CA SER A 424 1.61 6.32 0.18
C SER A 424 0.46 5.61 -0.50
N VAL A 425 0.09 4.43 -0.02
CA VAL A 425 -1.16 3.74 -0.41
C VAL A 425 -2.02 3.61 0.84
N SER A 426 -2.61 4.74 1.29
CA SER A 426 -3.19 4.86 2.64
C SER A 426 -4.67 5.29 2.66
N GLY A 427 -5.46 4.78 3.60
CA GLY A 427 -6.85 5.21 3.82
C GLY A 427 -7.83 4.75 2.74
N ASN A 428 -7.43 3.77 1.92
CA ASN A 428 -8.30 3.17 0.91
C ASN A 428 -9.24 2.13 1.55
N SER A 429 -10.33 1.74 0.89
CA SER A 429 -11.30 0.79 1.48
C SER A 429 -11.90 -0.16 0.45
N ALA A 430 -12.19 -1.39 0.89
CA ALA A 430 -12.97 -2.37 0.17
C ALA A 430 -14.18 -2.76 1.02
N THR A 431 -15.39 -2.61 0.49
CA THR A 431 -16.62 -2.86 1.25
C THR A 431 -17.64 -3.67 0.46
N THR A 432 -18.25 -4.67 1.09
CA THR A 432 -19.35 -5.43 0.51
C THR A 432 -20.59 -5.45 1.38
N LEU A 433 -21.75 -5.52 0.74
CA LEU A 433 -23.03 -5.73 1.40
C LEU A 433 -23.90 -6.70 0.58
N VAL A 434 -24.38 -7.75 1.23
CA VAL A 434 -25.32 -8.72 0.63
C VAL A 434 -26.64 -8.71 1.40
N PHE A 435 -27.76 -8.64 0.69
CA PHE A 435 -29.09 -8.47 1.32
C PHE A 435 -29.83 -9.76 1.64
N GLY A 436 -29.44 -10.90 1.07
CA GLY A 436 -30.09 -12.20 1.31
C GLY A 436 -31.52 -12.25 0.75
N GLY A 437 -31.73 -12.97 -0.36
CA GLY A 437 -33.09 -13.35 -0.78
C GLY A 437 -33.53 -14.62 -0.05
N GLU A 438 -34.78 -14.69 0.44
CA GLU A 438 -35.36 -15.97 0.88
C GLU A 438 -35.20 -17.02 -0.24
N GLY A 439 -34.44 -18.09 0.01
CA GLY A 439 -34.20 -19.17 -0.96
C GLY A 439 -32.91 -19.06 -1.79
N ALA A 440 -32.03 -18.08 -1.54
CA ALA A 440 -30.72 -18.00 -2.18
C ALA A 440 -29.80 -19.17 -1.76
N ILE A 441 -29.17 -19.83 -2.73
CA ILE A 441 -28.21 -20.92 -2.49
C ILE A 441 -26.81 -20.29 -2.38
N ASP A 442 -26.16 -20.43 -1.22
CA ASP A 442 -24.79 -20.00 -0.91
C ASP A 442 -24.43 -18.52 -1.23
N PRO A 443 -25.15 -17.52 -0.69
CA PRO A 443 -24.78 -16.11 -0.86
C PRO A 443 -23.39 -15.79 -0.27
N LYS A 444 -22.66 -14.84 -0.87
CA LYS A 444 -21.26 -14.51 -0.51
C LYS A 444 -21.01 -13.02 -0.41
N SER A 445 -20.45 -12.56 0.70
CA SER A 445 -19.98 -11.18 0.89
C SER A 445 -18.49 -11.18 1.17
N ILE A 446 -17.67 -10.71 0.22
CA ILE A 446 -16.22 -10.85 0.29
C ILE A 446 -15.51 -9.52 0.03
N ALA A 447 -14.80 -9.01 1.03
CA ALA A 447 -13.97 -7.82 0.94
C ALA A 447 -12.49 -8.18 1.14
N ARG A 448 -11.61 -7.69 0.25
CA ARG A 448 -10.17 -8.05 0.28
C ARG A 448 -9.24 -6.88 -0.03
N GLY A 449 -8.15 -6.74 0.73
CA GLY A 449 -7.04 -5.85 0.38
C GLY A 449 -7.48 -4.40 0.17
N GLY A 450 -7.77 -3.66 1.24
CA GLY A 450 -8.27 -2.28 1.13
C GLY A 450 -7.29 -1.36 0.40
N ALA A 451 -5.99 -1.53 0.62
CA ALA A 451 -4.93 -0.80 -0.07
C ALA A 451 -4.49 -1.53 -1.35
N ILE A 452 -4.05 -2.79 -1.23
CA ILE A 452 -3.51 -3.57 -2.35
C ILE A 452 -4.15 -4.96 -2.36
N PHE A 453 -4.67 -5.31 -3.52
CA PHE A 453 -5.04 -6.67 -3.86
C PHE A 453 -4.09 -7.20 -4.95
N ASN A 454 -3.45 -8.34 -4.72
CA ASN A 454 -2.52 -8.96 -5.67
C ASN A 454 -2.89 -10.42 -5.91
N ARG A 455 -3.09 -10.81 -7.17
CA ARG A 455 -3.47 -12.20 -7.51
C ARG A 455 -2.83 -12.72 -8.79
N ALA A 456 -2.22 -13.90 -8.71
CA ALA A 456 -1.86 -14.73 -9.86
C ALA A 456 -2.83 -15.91 -9.96
N ARG A 457 -3.67 -15.96 -11.01
CA ARG A 457 -4.85 -16.85 -11.05
C ARG A 457 -4.54 -18.26 -11.58
N MET A 458 -3.91 -18.35 -12.75
CA MET A 458 -3.70 -19.60 -13.49
C MET A 458 -2.21 -19.95 -13.61
N ASP A 459 -1.91 -21.15 -14.08
CA ASP A 459 -0.54 -21.58 -14.35
C ASP A 459 0.22 -20.61 -15.27
N ASN A 460 1.50 -20.43 -14.96
CA ASN A 460 2.47 -19.53 -15.58
C ASN A 460 2.13 -18.03 -15.47
N THR A 461 1.21 -17.64 -14.58
CA THR A 461 0.92 -16.22 -14.32
C THR A 461 1.78 -15.67 -13.19
N VAL A 462 2.21 -14.41 -13.31
CA VAL A 462 3.02 -13.72 -12.29
C VAL A 462 2.36 -12.40 -11.92
N ALA A 463 2.04 -12.22 -10.64
CA ALA A 463 1.53 -10.97 -10.09
C ALA A 463 2.49 -10.46 -9.00
N THR A 464 3.06 -9.28 -9.20
CA THR A 464 4.06 -8.70 -8.29
C THR A 464 3.61 -7.33 -7.80
N ALA A 465 3.58 -7.15 -6.49
CA ALA A 465 3.42 -5.86 -5.84
C ALA A 465 4.65 -5.55 -4.98
N MET A 466 5.36 -4.48 -5.33
CA MET A 466 6.56 -4.05 -4.60
C MET A 466 6.33 -2.66 -4.00
N ALA A 467 6.75 -2.49 -2.75
CA ALA A 467 6.73 -1.18 -2.12
C ALA A 467 8.01 -0.89 -1.32
N GLY A 468 8.64 0.24 -1.65
CA GLY A 468 9.77 0.80 -0.91
C GLY A 468 9.33 1.94 0.01
N ALA A 469 9.73 1.89 1.28
CA ALA A 469 9.54 2.89 2.34
C ALA A 469 8.19 3.63 2.31
N THR A 470 7.11 2.90 2.05
CA THR A 470 5.76 3.43 1.78
C THR A 470 4.80 3.00 2.88
N ASN A 471 3.96 3.91 3.38
CA ASN A 471 2.86 3.52 4.26
C ASN A 471 1.75 2.89 3.41
N ILE A 472 1.35 1.67 3.75
CA ILE A 472 0.29 0.93 3.03
C ILE A 472 -0.80 0.61 4.03
N ASN A 473 -1.82 1.46 4.07
CA ASN A 473 -2.90 1.37 5.04
C ASN A 473 -4.26 1.45 4.35
N SER A 474 -5.24 0.79 4.91
CA SER A 474 -6.64 0.95 4.58
C SER A 474 -7.36 1.66 5.72
N ASN A 475 -8.55 2.19 5.42
CA ASN A 475 -9.45 2.67 6.46
C ASN A 475 -10.21 1.49 7.07
N SER A 476 -10.78 0.64 6.21
CA SER A 476 -11.40 -0.63 6.62
C SER A 476 -11.62 -1.55 5.43
N VAL A 477 -11.54 -2.86 5.68
CA VAL A 477 -12.05 -3.91 4.80
C VAL A 477 -13.24 -4.54 5.50
N VAL A 478 -14.44 -4.26 4.97
CA VAL A 478 -15.70 -4.62 5.62
C VAL A 478 -16.51 -5.52 4.71
N ALA A 479 -16.89 -6.69 5.21
CA ALA A 479 -17.85 -7.56 4.56
C ALA A 479 -19.07 -7.73 5.46
N ASN A 480 -20.23 -7.31 4.95
CA ASN A 480 -21.49 -7.44 5.67
C ASN A 480 -22.47 -8.27 4.86
N ALA A 481 -23.32 -9.03 5.54
CA ALA A 481 -24.47 -9.69 4.93
C ALA A 481 -25.70 -9.56 5.81
N VAL A 482 -26.86 -9.80 5.22
CA VAL A 482 -28.10 -10.08 5.93
C VAL A 482 -28.39 -11.56 5.65
N ASP A 483 -28.50 -12.37 6.70
CA ASP A 483 -28.81 -13.82 6.69
C ASP A 483 -27.67 -14.79 6.24
N SER A 484 -28.02 -15.94 5.65
CA SER A 484 -27.20 -17.16 5.51
C SER A 484 -26.09 -17.10 4.47
N ALA A 485 -25.24 -16.08 4.55
CA ALA A 485 -24.10 -15.89 3.66
C ALA A 485 -22.75 -16.31 4.27
N ASP A 486 -21.85 -16.73 3.38
CA ASP A 486 -20.41 -16.79 3.59
C ASP A 486 -19.86 -15.36 3.57
N VAL A 487 -19.39 -14.87 4.72
CA VAL A 487 -18.87 -13.50 4.86
C VAL A 487 -17.37 -13.55 5.11
N ALA A 488 -16.57 -12.85 4.32
CA ALA A 488 -15.12 -12.83 4.46
C ALA A 488 -14.53 -11.43 4.30
N ALA A 489 -13.77 -11.00 5.31
CA ALA A 489 -12.91 -9.83 5.25
C ALA A 489 -11.45 -10.28 5.41
N GLU A 490 -10.63 -10.10 4.37
CA GLU A 490 -9.27 -10.66 4.34
C GLU A 490 -8.24 -9.62 3.91
N GLY A 491 -7.17 -9.47 4.69
CA GLY A 491 -6.05 -8.59 4.38
C GLY A 491 -6.44 -7.11 4.42
N GLY A 492 -6.52 -6.52 5.61
CA GLY A 492 -7.03 -5.16 5.76
C GLY A 492 -6.28 -4.16 4.88
N ALA A 493 -4.95 -4.21 4.87
CA ALA A 493 -4.15 -3.47 3.88
C ALA A 493 -3.96 -4.28 2.60
N ILE A 494 -3.37 -5.48 2.73
CA ILE A 494 -2.85 -6.25 1.61
C ILE A 494 -3.46 -7.64 1.60
N TYR A 495 -3.96 -8.03 0.43
CA TYR A 495 -4.36 -9.39 0.15
C TYR A 495 -3.52 -9.95 -1.00
N ASN A 496 -2.89 -11.11 -0.79
CA ASN A 496 -2.05 -11.80 -1.77
C ASN A 496 -2.54 -13.22 -2.02
N GLU A 497 -2.78 -13.60 -3.27
CA GLU A 497 -3.29 -14.93 -3.62
C GLU A 497 -2.64 -15.53 -4.86
N ALA A 498 -2.24 -16.80 -4.75
CA ALA A 498 -1.70 -17.58 -5.87
C ALA A 498 -2.50 -18.86 -6.12
N GLY A 499 -3.00 -19.00 -7.35
CA GLY A 499 -3.69 -20.18 -7.87
C GLY A 499 -5.14 -20.31 -7.41
N ILE A 500 -5.99 -20.93 -8.26
CA ILE A 500 -7.42 -21.14 -7.97
C ILE A 500 -7.90 -22.58 -8.18
N SER A 501 -7.04 -23.51 -8.64
CA SER A 501 -7.45 -24.88 -8.95
C SER A 501 -6.26 -25.86 -8.87
N PRO A 502 -6.47 -27.10 -8.40
CA PRO A 502 -5.44 -28.13 -8.23
C PRO A 502 -4.92 -28.78 -9.53
N ALA A 503 -4.76 -28.03 -10.63
CA ALA A 503 -4.21 -28.57 -11.87
C ALA A 503 -2.77 -29.09 -11.67
N SER A 504 -2.36 -30.06 -12.50
CA SER A 504 -1.09 -30.79 -12.36
C SER A 504 0.12 -29.87 -12.57
N ALA A 505 0.74 -29.46 -11.45
CA ALA A 505 1.91 -28.59 -11.28
C ALA A 505 1.59 -27.08 -11.19
N PRO A 506 1.35 -26.55 -9.96
CA PRO A 506 1.03 -25.14 -9.77
C PRO A 506 2.22 -24.24 -10.12
N THR A 507 2.04 -23.33 -11.09
CA THR A 507 3.09 -22.38 -11.53
C THR A 507 2.69 -20.90 -11.40
N ALA A 508 1.49 -20.62 -10.90
CA ALA A 508 1.06 -19.25 -10.58
C ALA A 508 1.92 -18.68 -9.44
N ILE A 509 2.48 -17.48 -9.59
CA ILE A 509 3.31 -16.82 -8.57
C ILE A 509 2.73 -15.45 -8.21
N ALA A 510 2.34 -15.26 -6.94
CA ALA A 510 1.93 -13.97 -6.41
C ALA A 510 2.93 -13.49 -5.36
N THR A 511 3.63 -12.39 -5.65
CA THR A 511 4.68 -11.83 -4.79
C THR A 511 4.27 -10.48 -4.23
N VAL A 512 4.43 -10.32 -2.92
CA VAL A 512 4.41 -9.03 -2.23
C VAL A 512 5.74 -8.82 -1.53
N SER A 513 6.45 -7.74 -1.86
CA SER A 513 7.70 -7.38 -1.19
C SER A 513 7.63 -5.97 -0.65
N LEU A 514 7.79 -5.84 0.67
CA LEU A 514 7.79 -4.58 1.40
C LEU A 514 9.16 -4.36 2.02
N SER A 515 9.76 -3.21 1.74
CA SER A 515 11.01 -2.78 2.36
C SER A 515 10.81 -1.46 3.08
N GLY A 516 10.85 -1.45 4.42
CA GLY A 516 10.52 -0.28 5.21
C GLY A 516 9.01 0.02 5.25
N GLY A 517 8.66 1.26 5.63
CA GLY A 517 7.27 1.70 5.71
C GLY A 517 6.48 1.05 6.84
N GLY A 518 5.16 1.16 6.79
CA GLY A 518 4.31 0.52 7.79
C GLY A 518 2.91 0.16 7.31
N LEU A 519 2.40 -0.91 7.92
CA LEU A 519 1.05 -1.43 7.85
C LEU A 519 0.43 -1.19 9.23
N ARG A 520 -0.24 -0.06 9.39
CA ARG A 520 -0.74 0.42 10.67
C ARG A 520 -2.24 0.60 10.67
N PHE A 521 -2.85 0.18 11.78
CA PHE A 521 -4.26 0.45 12.10
C PHE A 521 -5.25 -0.04 11.03
N ASN A 522 -4.88 -1.10 10.33
CA ASN A 522 -5.74 -1.74 9.34
C ASN A 522 -6.74 -2.64 10.05
N THR A 523 -7.97 -2.67 9.53
CA THR A 523 -9.03 -3.49 10.10
C THR A 523 -9.65 -4.40 9.04
N THR A 524 -9.80 -5.69 9.36
CA THR A 524 -10.71 -6.61 8.68
C THR A 524 -11.93 -6.86 9.56
N ASP A 525 -13.11 -6.62 9.01
CA ASP A 525 -14.37 -6.69 9.73
C ASP A 525 -15.41 -7.49 8.94
N ALA A 526 -15.81 -8.65 9.47
CA ALA A 526 -16.75 -9.56 8.83
C ALA A 526 -17.98 -9.76 9.74
N ASN A 527 -19.12 -9.19 9.34
CA ASN A 527 -20.30 -9.10 10.21
C ASN A 527 -21.54 -9.78 9.61
N ASP A 528 -22.44 -10.15 10.52
CA ASP A 528 -23.83 -10.53 10.24
C ASP A 528 -24.01 -11.74 9.30
N GLY A 529 -22.98 -12.59 9.17
CA GLY A 529 -23.02 -13.84 8.39
C GLY A 529 -23.27 -15.09 9.23
N VAL A 530 -23.72 -16.16 8.56
CA VAL A 530 -23.77 -17.50 9.16
C VAL A 530 -22.37 -18.08 9.28
N GLU A 531 -21.52 -18.00 8.27
CA GLU A 531 -20.10 -18.33 8.39
C GLU A 531 -19.28 -17.06 8.13
N THR A 532 -18.56 -16.56 9.15
CA THR A 532 -17.77 -15.34 9.03
C THR A 532 -16.29 -15.61 9.18
N LYS A 533 -15.49 -15.06 8.26
CA LYS A 533 -14.03 -15.18 8.23
C LYS A 533 -13.42 -13.78 8.29
N SER A 534 -12.60 -13.52 9.30
CA SER A 534 -11.81 -12.30 9.38
C SER A 534 -10.33 -12.68 9.53
N ARG A 535 -9.53 -12.32 8.53
CA ARG A 535 -8.15 -12.83 8.40
C ARG A 535 -7.18 -11.72 8.07
N GLY A 536 -6.11 -11.62 8.86
CA GLY A 536 -5.00 -10.73 8.53
C GLY A 536 -5.41 -9.27 8.58
N GLY A 537 -5.45 -8.69 9.78
CA GLY A 537 -5.80 -7.27 9.94
C GLY A 537 -4.95 -6.35 9.06
N ALA A 538 -3.66 -6.66 8.86
CA ALA A 538 -2.82 -6.03 7.85
C ALA A 538 -2.71 -6.85 6.56
N ILE A 539 -2.22 -8.09 6.65
CA ILE A 539 -1.89 -8.93 5.48
C ILE A 539 -2.62 -10.26 5.57
N ALA A 540 -3.30 -10.64 4.50
CA ALA A 540 -3.71 -12.03 4.27
C ALA A 540 -3.02 -12.58 3.02
N THR A 541 -2.39 -13.74 3.17
CA THR A 541 -1.72 -14.43 2.08
C THR A 541 -2.18 -15.87 1.95
N ILE A 542 -2.58 -16.25 0.73
CA ILE A 542 -3.17 -17.54 0.38
C ILE A 542 -2.45 -18.15 -0.83
N GLY A 543 -2.03 -19.40 -0.73
CA GLY A 543 -1.32 -20.12 -1.79
C GLY A 543 -1.68 -21.59 -1.81
N ASP A 544 -2.96 -21.91 -1.75
CA ASP A 544 -3.43 -23.30 -1.67
C ASP A 544 -3.14 -24.09 -2.97
N TYR A 545 -3.13 -23.38 -4.11
CA TYR A 545 -2.98 -23.93 -5.46
C TYR A 545 -1.91 -23.20 -6.29
N GLY A 546 -0.99 -22.49 -5.64
CA GLY A 546 0.00 -21.63 -6.28
C GLY A 546 1.11 -21.21 -5.33
N HIS A 547 2.02 -20.39 -5.84
CA HIS A 547 3.17 -19.86 -5.12
C HIS A 547 2.92 -18.47 -4.58
N SER A 548 2.62 -18.40 -3.29
CA SER A 548 2.52 -17.13 -2.60
C SER A 548 3.83 -16.79 -1.90
N VAL A 549 4.40 -15.63 -2.23
CA VAL A 549 5.66 -15.11 -1.68
C VAL A 549 5.38 -13.78 -1.00
N VAL A 550 5.70 -13.69 0.28
CA VAL A 550 5.62 -12.43 1.03
C VAL A 550 6.96 -12.16 1.71
N ASP A 551 7.54 -11.01 1.40
CA ASP A 551 8.78 -10.50 1.96
C ASP A 551 8.54 -9.21 2.73
N LEU A 552 8.84 -9.23 4.02
CA LEU A 552 8.85 -8.05 4.88
C LEU A 552 10.28 -7.81 5.34
N SER A 553 10.83 -6.63 5.04
CA SER A 553 12.17 -6.25 5.46
C SER A 553 12.18 -4.84 6.03
N GLY A 554 12.51 -4.66 7.30
CA GLY A 554 12.47 -3.32 7.92
C GLY A 554 11.06 -2.74 8.09
N THR A 555 10.02 -3.56 7.93
CA THR A 555 8.62 -3.12 7.92
C THR A 555 8.05 -3.02 9.34
N VAL A 556 7.07 -2.15 9.57
CA VAL A 556 6.31 -2.09 10.83
C VAL A 556 4.87 -2.54 10.59
N VAL A 557 4.43 -3.61 11.27
CA VAL A 557 3.05 -4.10 11.28
C VAL A 557 2.45 -3.82 12.66
N GLU A 558 1.69 -2.74 12.78
CA GLU A 558 1.31 -2.18 14.08
C GLU A 558 -0.18 -1.91 14.23
N GLY A 559 -0.75 -2.27 15.39
CA GLY A 559 -2.09 -1.80 15.75
C GLY A 559 -3.20 -2.32 14.83
N ASN A 560 -2.94 -3.38 14.07
CA ASN A 560 -3.92 -3.94 13.14
C ASN A 560 -4.90 -4.85 13.87
N ARG A 561 -6.10 -4.95 13.32
CA ARG A 561 -7.23 -5.59 13.96
C ARG A 561 -7.94 -6.53 13.00
N ALA A 562 -8.18 -7.75 13.43
CA ALA A 562 -9.13 -8.64 12.78
C ALA A 562 -10.29 -8.93 13.75
N THR A 563 -11.49 -8.62 13.31
CA THR A 563 -12.74 -8.77 14.07
C THR A 563 -13.81 -9.43 13.21
N ALA A 564 -14.67 -10.23 13.84
CA ALA A 564 -15.84 -10.81 13.19
C ALA A 564 -17.02 -10.94 14.16
N GLU A 565 -18.21 -10.70 13.65
CA GLU A 565 -19.50 -10.90 14.33
C GLU A 565 -20.32 -11.96 13.60
N SER A 566 -20.72 -13.03 14.30
CA SER A 566 -21.53 -14.11 13.70
C SER A 566 -22.56 -14.67 14.67
N SER A 567 -23.65 -15.16 14.08
CA SER A 567 -24.65 -16.00 14.75
C SER A 567 -24.20 -17.46 14.92
N SER A 568 -23.07 -17.87 14.31
CA SER A 568 -22.44 -19.19 14.46
C SER A 568 -20.99 -19.09 14.96
N VAL A 569 -20.10 -20.03 14.60
CA VAL A 569 -18.68 -20.08 15.04
C VAL A 569 -17.80 -19.32 14.02
N PRO A 570 -17.45 -18.04 14.27
CA PRO A 570 -16.57 -17.26 13.38
C PRO A 570 -15.14 -17.82 13.31
N SER A 571 -14.47 -17.68 12.16
CA SER A 571 -13.03 -17.94 12.01
C SER A 571 -12.26 -16.63 12.00
N VAL A 572 -11.55 -16.33 13.09
CA VAL A 572 -10.72 -15.12 13.20
C VAL A 572 -9.26 -15.51 13.41
N GLU A 573 -8.42 -15.23 12.41
CA GLU A 573 -7.04 -15.73 12.34
C GLU A 573 -6.08 -14.63 11.89
N GLY A 574 -4.97 -14.43 12.61
CA GLY A 574 -3.93 -13.46 12.24
C GLY A 574 -4.35 -12.00 12.45
N GLY A 575 -4.23 -11.48 13.67
CA GLY A 575 -4.58 -10.07 13.95
C GLY A 575 -3.74 -9.08 13.15
N GLY A 576 -2.45 -9.36 12.97
CA GLY A 576 -1.59 -8.67 12.01
C GLY A 576 -1.54 -9.39 10.67
N ILE A 577 -0.98 -10.59 10.65
CA ILE A 577 -0.67 -11.35 9.43
C ILE A 577 -1.35 -12.73 9.48
N TYR A 578 -2.05 -13.06 8.41
CA TYR A 578 -2.57 -14.39 8.12
C TYR A 578 -1.82 -15.02 6.97
N ASN A 579 -1.25 -16.22 7.19
CA ASN A 579 -0.56 -16.97 6.14
C ASN A 579 -1.08 -18.40 6.04
N ARG A 580 -1.68 -18.74 4.89
CA ARG A 580 -2.07 -20.11 4.53
C ARG A 580 -1.51 -20.48 3.17
N VAL A 581 -0.52 -21.36 3.13
CA VAL A 581 0.11 -21.77 1.87
C VAL A 581 0.35 -23.27 1.85
N SER A 582 0.01 -23.92 0.73
CA SER A 582 0.27 -25.34 0.55
C SER A 582 1.77 -25.60 0.40
N PRO A 583 2.30 -26.74 0.90
CA PRO A 583 3.73 -27.08 0.81
C PRO A 583 4.20 -27.50 -0.60
N LEU A 584 3.40 -27.27 -1.65
CA LEU A 584 3.45 -28.02 -2.91
C LEU A 584 4.77 -27.92 -3.70
N SER A 585 5.64 -26.93 -3.47
CA SER A 585 6.87 -26.81 -4.30
C SER A 585 8.02 -25.93 -3.75
N GLY A 586 8.09 -25.65 -2.46
CA GLY A 586 9.24 -24.94 -1.83
C GLY A 586 9.40 -23.44 -2.17
N LEU A 587 8.80 -22.94 -3.25
CA LEU A 587 8.86 -21.52 -3.63
C LEU A 587 7.93 -20.63 -2.79
N SER A 588 6.82 -21.16 -2.26
CA SER A 588 5.94 -20.42 -1.35
C SER A 588 6.66 -20.13 -0.05
N ARG A 589 6.59 -18.88 0.44
CA ARG A 589 7.26 -18.48 1.68
C ARG A 589 6.69 -17.20 2.28
N LEU A 590 6.82 -17.08 3.59
CA LEU A 590 6.69 -15.83 4.33
C LEU A 590 8.02 -15.56 5.03
N ALA A 591 8.74 -14.53 4.57
CA ALA A 591 9.99 -14.09 5.18
C ALA A 591 9.79 -12.74 5.88
N ILE A 592 10.09 -12.72 7.16
CA ILE A 592 9.99 -11.57 8.04
C ILE A 592 11.40 -11.28 8.55
N ASP A 593 12.02 -10.23 8.03
CA ASP A 593 13.39 -9.82 8.32
C ASP A 593 13.41 -8.40 8.89
N ARG A 594 14.11 -8.16 10.01
CA ARG A 594 14.24 -6.82 10.62
C ARG A 594 12.90 -6.08 10.78
N THR A 595 11.82 -6.81 11.03
CA THR A 595 10.45 -6.30 11.02
C THR A 595 9.94 -6.20 12.45
N THR A 596 9.12 -5.18 12.73
CA THR A 596 8.42 -5.04 14.01
C THR A 596 6.95 -5.37 13.82
N ILE A 597 6.44 -6.39 14.51
CA ILE A 597 5.02 -6.76 14.53
C ILE A 597 4.51 -6.50 15.94
N ARG A 598 3.76 -5.41 16.14
CA ARG A 598 3.33 -5.03 17.49
C ARG A 598 1.91 -4.56 17.64
N ASP A 599 1.36 -4.72 18.83
CA ASP A 599 0.05 -4.20 19.21
C ASP A 599 -1.09 -4.65 18.29
N ASN A 600 -0.92 -5.75 17.56
CA ASN A 600 -1.96 -6.31 16.71
C ASN A 600 -2.91 -7.15 17.55
N ARG A 601 -4.20 -7.11 17.22
CA ARG A 601 -5.21 -7.83 18.01
C ARG A 601 -6.25 -8.57 17.19
N LEU A 602 -6.71 -9.66 17.79
CA LEU A 602 -7.90 -10.39 17.36
C LEU A 602 -9.02 -10.13 18.35
N ASP A 603 -10.16 -9.64 17.87
CA ASP A 603 -11.37 -9.56 18.68
C ASP A 603 -12.43 -10.53 18.21
N LEU A 604 -13.11 -11.12 19.17
CA LEU A 604 -14.27 -11.94 18.92
C LEU A 604 -15.49 -11.28 19.56
N VAL A 605 -16.55 -11.14 18.78
CA VAL A 605 -17.84 -10.64 19.27
C VAL A 605 -18.92 -11.63 18.78
N GLY A 606 -19.40 -12.53 19.65
CA GLY A 606 -20.43 -13.52 19.25
C GLY A 606 -20.57 -14.73 20.17
N ALA A 607 -21.68 -15.45 20.05
CA ALA A 607 -22.01 -16.65 20.83
C ALA A 607 -21.67 -17.93 20.05
N GLY A 608 -20.55 -18.55 20.40
CA GLY A 608 -19.97 -19.72 19.75
C GLY A 608 -18.51 -19.76 20.17
N ASN A 609 -17.89 -20.94 20.27
CA ASN A 609 -16.56 -21.07 20.88
C ASN A 609 -15.43 -21.33 19.86
N PRO A 610 -15.20 -20.48 18.84
CA PRO A 610 -13.94 -20.55 18.11
C PRO A 610 -12.82 -19.99 18.96
N LEU A 611 -11.66 -20.62 18.87
CA LEU A 611 -10.42 -20.13 19.47
C LEU A 611 -9.77 -19.17 18.45
N PRO A 612 -9.72 -17.84 18.69
CA PRO A 612 -8.98 -16.94 17.82
C PRO A 612 -7.49 -17.29 17.84
N ARG A 613 -6.80 -17.21 16.70
CA ARG A 613 -5.42 -17.72 16.58
C ARG A 613 -4.46 -16.71 15.98
N GLY A 614 -3.34 -16.45 16.64
CA GLY A 614 -2.25 -15.62 16.12
C GLY A 614 -2.56 -14.13 16.21
N GLY A 615 -2.37 -13.52 17.39
CA GLY A 615 -2.61 -12.07 17.57
C GLY A 615 -1.71 -11.24 16.64
N GLY A 616 -0.42 -11.56 16.57
CA GLY A 616 0.51 -10.98 15.60
C GLY A 616 0.49 -11.72 14.26
N LEU A 617 0.76 -13.02 14.31
CA LEU A 617 0.96 -13.86 13.14
C LEU A 617 0.26 -15.22 13.29
N PHE A 618 -0.51 -15.60 12.28
CA PHE A 618 -1.03 -16.94 12.10
C PHE A 618 -0.35 -17.62 10.90
N THR A 619 0.12 -18.85 11.08
CA THR A 619 0.75 -19.62 9.99
C THR A 619 0.14 -21.02 9.85
N ASP A 620 -0.27 -21.33 8.62
CA ASP A 620 -0.72 -22.66 8.17
C ASP A 620 -0.06 -23.00 6.83
N GLY A 621 1.25 -22.85 6.77
CA GLY A 621 2.02 -23.14 5.57
C GLY A 621 3.45 -23.54 5.86
N ALA A 622 4.11 -24.14 4.86
CA ALA A 622 5.53 -24.44 4.94
C ALA A 622 6.36 -23.17 4.68
N ASN A 623 7.60 -23.15 5.19
CA ASN A 623 8.61 -22.12 4.91
C ASN A 623 8.26 -20.70 5.44
N VAL A 624 7.94 -20.60 6.74
CA VAL A 624 7.83 -19.31 7.43
C VAL A 624 9.10 -19.04 8.23
N SER A 625 9.71 -17.88 8.00
CA SER A 625 10.91 -17.45 8.70
C SER A 625 10.71 -16.06 9.32
N VAL A 626 11.09 -15.94 10.59
CA VAL A 626 11.14 -14.70 11.36
C VAL A 626 12.58 -14.52 11.81
N ARG A 627 13.23 -13.45 11.35
CA ARG A 627 14.63 -13.19 11.61
C ARG A 627 14.87 -11.74 11.97
N ASP A 628 15.78 -11.49 12.90
CA ASP A 628 16.23 -10.13 13.26
C ASP A 628 15.07 -9.20 13.68
N SER A 629 13.97 -9.79 14.16
CA SER A 629 12.66 -9.15 14.25
C SER A 629 12.14 -9.07 15.68
N THR A 630 11.19 -8.16 15.91
CA THR A 630 10.50 -8.02 17.20
C THR A 630 9.02 -8.26 17.03
N LEU A 631 8.46 -9.16 17.85
CA LEU A 631 7.02 -9.37 17.98
C LEU A 631 6.58 -9.03 19.39
N SER A 632 5.82 -7.95 19.57
CA SER A 632 5.49 -7.46 20.92
C SER A 632 4.11 -6.87 21.11
N GLY A 633 3.54 -6.99 22.32
CA GLY A 633 2.23 -6.37 22.61
C GLY A 633 1.06 -6.95 21.82
N ASN A 634 1.27 -8.05 21.08
CA ASN A 634 0.20 -8.66 20.28
C ASN A 634 -0.73 -9.48 21.17
N LYS A 635 -2.03 -9.46 20.88
CA LYS A 635 -3.05 -10.04 21.75
C LYS A 635 -4.09 -10.84 20.98
N THR A 636 -4.46 -11.99 21.53
CA THR A 636 -5.69 -12.68 21.13
C THR A 636 -6.82 -12.36 22.10
N GLY A 637 -8.07 -12.32 21.62
CA GLY A 637 -9.25 -12.28 22.46
C GLY A 637 -9.39 -13.51 23.40
N PRO A 638 -10.47 -13.58 24.19
CA PRO A 638 -10.69 -14.67 25.16
C PRO A 638 -10.55 -16.06 24.50
N ARG A 639 -9.92 -16.99 25.21
CA ARG A 639 -9.64 -18.37 24.74
C ARG A 639 -8.74 -18.47 23.51
N GLY A 640 -8.10 -17.38 23.08
CA GLY A 640 -7.22 -17.39 21.91
C GLY A 640 -5.86 -18.06 22.12
N GLU A 641 -5.25 -18.49 21.03
CA GLU A 641 -3.98 -19.21 21.02
C GLU A 641 -2.92 -18.45 20.21
N GLY A 642 -1.68 -18.39 20.71
CA GLY A 642 -0.57 -17.73 20.01
C GLY A 642 -0.70 -16.21 20.02
N GLY A 643 -0.33 -15.56 21.13
CA GLY A 643 -0.42 -14.10 21.26
C GLY A 643 0.42 -13.39 20.22
N ALA A 644 1.71 -13.75 20.14
CA ALA A 644 2.57 -13.31 19.06
C ALA A 644 2.37 -14.18 17.81
N ILE A 645 2.57 -15.50 17.93
CA ILE A 645 2.55 -16.43 16.80
C ILE A 645 1.73 -17.67 17.13
N PHE A 646 0.81 -18.01 16.23
CA PHE A 646 0.22 -19.34 16.15
C PHE A 646 0.77 -20.08 14.93
N ALA A 647 1.52 -21.16 15.15
CA ALA A 647 2.14 -21.96 14.11
C ALA A 647 1.49 -23.33 14.00
N ARG A 648 0.70 -23.55 12.93
CA ARG A 648 0.19 -24.89 12.60
C ARG A 648 1.31 -25.78 12.07
N LYS A 649 2.06 -25.26 11.09
CA LYS A 649 3.09 -25.99 10.34
C LYS A 649 4.49 -25.48 10.71
N SER A 650 5.42 -25.44 9.75
CA SER A 650 6.82 -25.11 10.00
C SER A 650 7.03 -23.63 10.29
N LEU A 651 7.78 -23.33 11.35
CA LEU A 651 8.17 -21.98 11.75
C LEU A 651 9.64 -21.95 12.17
N ASN A 652 10.41 -21.03 11.61
CA ASN A 652 11.78 -20.74 12.05
C ASN A 652 11.86 -19.32 12.62
N VAL A 653 12.09 -19.19 13.93
CA VAL A 653 12.35 -17.91 14.60
C VAL A 653 13.83 -17.87 14.97
N VAL A 654 14.56 -16.91 14.42
CA VAL A 654 16.01 -16.82 14.59
C VAL A 654 16.41 -15.40 14.94
N ASN A 655 17.31 -15.20 15.91
CA ASN A 655 17.85 -13.87 16.21
C ASN A 655 16.76 -12.81 16.48
N SER A 656 15.68 -13.22 17.14
CA SER A 656 14.47 -12.40 17.25
C SER A 656 13.99 -12.31 18.70
N THR A 657 13.26 -11.23 18.98
CA THR A 657 12.69 -10.96 20.29
C THR A 657 11.16 -11.08 20.26
N VAL A 658 10.58 -11.93 21.10
CA VAL A 658 9.13 -12.11 21.26
C VAL A 658 8.76 -11.72 22.69
N SER A 659 8.10 -10.58 22.87
CA SER A 659 7.93 -10.01 24.21
C SER A 659 6.61 -9.29 24.48
N GLY A 660 6.05 -9.44 25.68
CA GLY A 660 4.84 -8.69 26.06
C GLY A 660 3.58 -9.10 25.29
N ASN A 661 3.51 -10.32 24.75
CA ASN A 661 2.33 -10.79 24.03
C ASN A 661 1.38 -11.56 24.95
N GLU A 662 0.07 -11.52 24.66
CA GLU A 662 -0.98 -12.05 25.53
C GLU A 662 -1.91 -13.03 24.80
N ALA A 663 -2.16 -14.20 25.39
CA ALA A 663 -3.12 -15.19 24.88
C ALA A 663 -3.79 -16.03 25.98
N HIS A 664 -4.67 -16.96 25.62
CA HIS A 664 -5.11 -18.01 26.54
C HIS A 664 -4.04 -19.09 26.70
N SER A 665 -3.45 -19.53 25.58
CA SER A 665 -2.32 -20.46 25.54
C SER A 665 -1.28 -20.02 24.53
N GLY A 666 0.02 -20.21 24.83
CA GLY A 666 1.10 -19.78 23.93
C GLY A 666 1.18 -18.27 23.82
N GLY A 667 1.43 -17.56 24.92
CA GLY A 667 1.45 -16.08 24.95
C GLY A 667 2.42 -15.51 23.92
N GLY A 668 3.67 -16.00 23.93
CA GLY A 668 4.60 -15.79 22.83
C GLY A 668 4.23 -16.62 21.61
N ILE A 669 4.45 -17.94 21.69
CA ILE A 669 4.30 -18.86 20.55
C ILE A 669 3.48 -20.09 20.93
N TYR A 670 2.55 -20.46 20.05
CA TYR A 670 1.85 -21.73 20.08
C TYR A 670 2.27 -22.58 18.86
N GLY A 671 2.95 -23.71 19.09
CA GLY A 671 3.24 -24.70 18.06
C GLY A 671 2.22 -25.84 18.09
N GLN A 672 1.49 -26.08 16.99
CA GLN A 672 0.40 -27.07 16.96
C GLN A 672 0.84 -28.45 16.45
N SER A 673 1.38 -28.57 15.24
CA SER A 673 1.69 -29.88 14.64
C SER A 673 2.92 -29.92 13.72
N GLY A 674 3.52 -28.77 13.40
CA GLY A 674 4.72 -28.69 12.57
C GLY A 674 6.03 -28.59 13.36
N ALA A 675 7.14 -28.64 12.62
CA ALA A 675 8.47 -28.39 13.15
C ALA A 675 8.66 -26.88 13.41
N THR A 676 8.87 -26.52 14.67
CA THR A 676 9.14 -25.13 15.08
C THR A 676 10.55 -25.04 15.65
N LEU A 677 11.41 -24.21 15.06
CA LEU A 677 12.75 -23.93 15.55
C LEU A 677 12.80 -22.51 16.11
N LEU A 678 13.22 -22.38 17.37
CA LEU A 678 13.67 -21.12 17.93
C LEU A 678 15.18 -21.22 18.13
N ALA A 679 15.94 -20.31 17.52
CA ALA A 679 17.38 -20.29 17.62
C ALA A 679 17.91 -18.90 17.93
N ASN A 680 18.82 -18.79 18.91
CA ASN A 680 19.46 -17.54 19.28
C ASN A 680 18.44 -16.41 19.47
N SER A 681 17.36 -16.68 20.20
CA SER A 681 16.19 -15.78 20.30
C SER A 681 15.82 -15.53 21.76
N THR A 682 15.04 -14.49 22.01
CA THR A 682 14.58 -14.11 23.35
C THR A 682 13.06 -14.12 23.39
N VAL A 683 12.46 -14.99 24.22
CA VAL A 683 11.01 -15.07 24.47
C VAL A 683 10.74 -14.73 25.93
N ALA A 684 10.30 -13.50 26.20
CA ALA A 684 10.19 -13.01 27.57
C ALA A 684 8.97 -12.12 27.82
N MET A 685 8.54 -11.99 29.07
CA MET A 685 7.45 -11.08 29.45
C MET A 685 6.11 -11.32 28.74
N ASN A 686 5.88 -12.52 28.19
CA ASN A 686 4.60 -12.88 27.60
C ASN A 686 3.66 -13.43 28.68
N SER A 687 2.34 -13.26 28.50
CA SER A 687 1.34 -13.66 29.49
C SER A 687 0.26 -14.57 28.93
N VAL A 688 -0.19 -15.52 29.74
CA VAL A 688 -1.29 -16.44 29.42
C VAL A 688 -2.28 -16.57 30.55
N THR A 689 -3.48 -17.05 30.24
CA THR A 689 -4.46 -17.46 31.26
C THR A 689 -4.54 -18.98 31.46
N LEU A 690 -3.85 -19.80 30.66
CA LEU A 690 -3.84 -21.27 30.80
C LEU A 690 -2.42 -21.86 30.80
N ASN A 691 -1.77 -22.02 29.64
CA ASN A 691 -0.49 -22.74 29.54
C ASN A 691 0.47 -22.11 28.53
N GLY A 692 1.77 -22.20 28.82
CA GLY A 692 2.86 -21.78 27.93
C GLY A 692 2.85 -20.27 27.69
N GLY A 693 3.13 -19.50 28.74
CA GLY A 693 3.29 -18.04 28.65
C GLY A 693 4.30 -17.67 27.57
N GLY A 694 5.48 -18.30 27.58
CA GLY A 694 6.48 -18.14 26.52
C GLY A 694 6.14 -18.99 25.29
N VAL A 695 6.31 -20.30 25.42
CA VAL A 695 6.09 -21.26 24.33
C VAL A 695 5.21 -22.42 24.77
N TYR A 696 4.19 -22.72 23.97
CA TYR A 696 3.37 -23.92 24.11
C TYR A 696 3.61 -24.88 22.96
N ALA A 697 4.07 -26.09 23.26
CA ALA A 697 4.28 -27.17 22.31
C ALA A 697 3.14 -28.20 22.42
N ALA A 698 2.18 -28.16 21.49
CA ALA A 698 1.09 -29.13 21.48
C ALA A 698 1.62 -30.57 21.25
N ALA A 699 0.80 -31.57 21.59
CA ALA A 699 1.23 -32.98 21.65
C ALA A 699 1.82 -33.53 20.33
N THR A 700 1.46 -32.96 19.18
CA THR A 700 1.96 -33.37 17.86
C THR A 700 2.99 -32.40 17.27
N ALA A 701 3.34 -31.32 17.99
CA ALA A 701 4.34 -30.37 17.55
C ALA A 701 5.76 -30.89 17.78
N ALA A 702 6.69 -30.49 16.90
CA ALA A 702 8.12 -30.73 17.09
C ALA A 702 8.82 -29.39 17.33
N VAL A 703 8.78 -28.91 18.58
CA VAL A 703 9.41 -27.64 18.97
C VAL A 703 10.85 -27.89 19.44
N THR A 704 11.81 -27.26 18.77
CA THR A 704 13.25 -27.32 19.09
C THR A 704 13.74 -25.93 19.51
N LEU A 705 14.45 -25.87 20.63
CA LEU A 705 15.07 -24.63 21.12
C LEU A 705 16.60 -24.76 21.04
N ARG A 706 17.28 -23.72 20.56
CA ARG A 706 18.76 -23.65 20.54
C ARG A 706 19.26 -22.28 20.96
N ASN A 707 20.19 -22.19 21.91
CA ASN A 707 20.76 -20.90 22.36
C ASN A 707 19.68 -19.85 22.66
N THR A 708 18.52 -20.26 23.18
CA THR A 708 17.33 -19.41 23.28
C THR A 708 16.97 -19.18 24.74
N ILE A 709 16.54 -17.95 25.04
CA ILE A 709 15.98 -17.57 26.35
C ILE A 709 14.46 -17.74 26.29
N VAL A 710 13.89 -18.50 27.23
CA VAL A 710 12.45 -18.48 27.52
C VAL A 710 12.26 -18.28 29.01
N ALA A 711 12.05 -17.04 29.44
CA ALA A 711 12.01 -16.66 30.85
C ALA A 711 11.11 -15.44 31.09
N LYS A 712 10.71 -15.20 32.35
CA LYS A 712 9.83 -14.07 32.74
C LYS A 712 8.46 -14.08 32.08
N ASN A 713 7.99 -15.23 31.57
CA ASN A 713 6.63 -15.36 31.05
C ASN A 713 5.69 -15.82 32.16
N LEU A 714 4.46 -15.33 32.17
CA LEU A 714 3.56 -15.43 33.33
C LEU A 714 2.23 -16.09 32.99
N LEU A 715 1.71 -16.87 33.93
CA LEU A 715 0.31 -17.20 34.04
C LEU A 715 -0.40 -16.11 34.85
N THR A 716 -1.39 -15.45 34.26
CA THR A 716 -2.13 -14.31 34.83
C THR A 716 -3.64 -14.60 34.92
N PHE A 717 -4.00 -15.84 35.27
CA PHE A 717 -5.41 -16.24 35.43
C PHE A 717 -6.09 -15.45 36.58
N GLU A 718 -7.36 -15.10 36.40
CA GLU A 718 -8.14 -14.39 37.44
C GLU A 718 -8.12 -15.18 38.76
N ASP A 719 -8.01 -14.45 39.88
CA ASP A 719 -7.95 -15.00 41.24
C ASP A 719 -6.73 -15.89 41.58
N VAL A 720 -5.69 -15.90 40.72
CA VAL A 720 -4.41 -16.56 41.00
C VAL A 720 -3.28 -15.53 40.91
N SER A 721 -2.37 -15.53 41.89
CA SER A 721 -1.18 -14.65 41.82
C SER A 721 -0.35 -15.00 40.58
N PRO A 722 0.15 -13.99 39.83
CA PRO A 722 0.97 -14.25 38.66
C PRO A 722 2.11 -15.23 38.97
N SER A 723 2.27 -16.26 38.16
CA SER A 723 3.27 -17.32 38.39
C SER A 723 4.08 -17.62 37.12
N PRO A 724 5.35 -18.04 37.25
CA PRO A 724 6.18 -18.41 36.11
C PRO A 724 5.52 -19.49 35.23
N ASN A 725 5.45 -19.26 33.92
CA ASN A 725 4.88 -20.20 32.96
C ASN A 725 5.61 -20.05 31.61
N ASP A 726 6.88 -20.44 31.57
CA ASP A 726 7.73 -20.23 30.40
C ASP A 726 7.48 -21.25 29.28
N LEU A 727 7.46 -22.53 29.63
CA LEU A 727 7.22 -23.63 28.69
C LEU A 727 6.04 -24.50 29.13
N ALA A 728 5.34 -25.07 28.16
CA ALA A 728 4.45 -26.21 28.38
C ALA A 728 4.45 -27.16 27.19
N GLY A 729 4.26 -28.46 27.45
CA GLY A 729 4.18 -29.51 26.42
C GLY A 729 5.50 -30.24 26.12
N ALA A 730 5.55 -30.98 25.01
CA ALA A 730 6.68 -31.85 24.69
C ALA A 730 7.65 -31.17 23.70
N TYR A 731 8.91 -31.07 24.09
CA TYR A 731 10.00 -30.49 23.29
C TYR A 731 10.89 -31.59 22.71
N VAL A 732 11.57 -31.27 21.60
CA VAL A 732 12.53 -32.18 20.98
C VAL A 732 13.76 -32.30 21.89
N ALA A 733 14.16 -33.53 22.22
CA ALA A 733 15.24 -33.83 23.17
C ALA A 733 16.63 -33.33 22.74
N THR A 734 16.81 -32.99 21.47
CA THR A 734 18.03 -32.38 20.93
C THR A 734 18.06 -30.85 21.07
N SER A 735 17.13 -30.27 21.84
CA SER A 735 17.19 -28.85 22.20
C SER A 735 18.42 -28.60 23.08
N VAL A 736 19.19 -27.54 22.79
CA VAL A 736 20.57 -27.40 23.29
C VAL A 736 20.87 -25.96 23.74
N TYR A 737 21.62 -25.79 24.84
CA TYR A 737 22.09 -24.49 25.36
C TYR A 737 21.01 -23.43 25.55
N ASN A 738 19.84 -23.81 26.08
CA ASN A 738 18.75 -22.87 26.35
C ASN A 738 18.71 -22.41 27.81
N TRP A 739 18.24 -21.19 28.03
CA TRP A 739 17.95 -20.65 29.36
C TRP A 739 16.45 -20.60 29.60
N ILE A 740 15.95 -21.49 30.44
CA ILE A 740 14.53 -21.63 30.72
C ILE A 740 14.23 -21.22 32.17
N GLY A 741 13.43 -20.17 32.35
CA GLY A 741 13.04 -19.69 33.67
C GLY A 741 12.31 -20.77 34.48
N SER A 742 11.27 -21.38 33.92
CA SER A 742 10.56 -22.54 34.46
C SER A 742 10.23 -23.56 33.37
N GLY A 743 10.79 -24.77 33.49
CA GLY A 743 10.43 -25.91 32.64
C GLY A 743 9.23 -26.71 33.14
N THR A 744 8.54 -26.23 34.18
CA THR A 744 7.44 -26.97 34.81
C THR A 744 6.29 -27.19 33.82
N GLY A 745 5.83 -28.43 33.67
CA GLY A 745 4.80 -28.77 32.67
C GLY A 745 5.34 -29.03 31.26
N SER A 746 6.66 -29.02 31.09
CA SER A 746 7.33 -29.43 29.85
C SER A 746 8.06 -30.77 29.98
N THR A 747 8.28 -31.44 28.85
CA THR A 747 9.13 -32.65 28.73
C THR A 747 10.11 -32.51 27.58
N GLY A 748 11.17 -33.33 27.57
CA GLY A 748 12.19 -33.32 26.51
C GLY A 748 13.28 -32.25 26.68
N ILE A 749 13.07 -31.23 27.50
CA ILE A 749 14.13 -30.28 27.92
C ILE A 749 14.42 -30.46 29.41
N VAL A 750 15.67 -30.75 29.74
CA VAL A 750 16.07 -31.18 31.10
C VAL A 750 17.27 -30.35 31.54
N ASP A 751 17.26 -29.91 32.80
CA ASP A 751 18.37 -29.16 33.40
C ASP A 751 19.68 -29.97 33.35
N GLY A 752 20.77 -29.34 32.90
CA GLY A 752 22.09 -29.94 32.79
C GLY A 752 22.29 -30.89 31.59
N VAL A 753 21.25 -31.22 30.83
CA VAL A 753 21.32 -32.05 29.63
C VAL A 753 21.49 -31.16 28.40
N GLU A 754 22.41 -31.52 27.49
CA GLU A 754 22.67 -30.75 26.25
C GLU A 754 22.94 -29.25 26.53
N GLY A 755 23.58 -28.94 27.67
CA GLY A 755 23.89 -27.56 28.06
C GLY A 755 22.69 -26.69 28.45
N ASN A 756 21.48 -27.25 28.55
CA ASN A 756 20.30 -26.50 28.97
C ASN A 756 20.34 -26.16 30.47
N ARG A 757 19.83 -24.98 30.82
CA ARG A 757 19.58 -24.54 32.20
C ARG A 757 18.08 -24.36 32.38
N VAL A 758 17.48 -25.09 33.32
CA VAL A 758 16.01 -25.15 33.47
C VAL A 758 15.61 -25.00 34.93
N GLY A 759 14.88 -23.93 35.25
CA GLY A 759 14.30 -23.72 36.58
C GLY A 759 12.93 -24.36 36.77
N SER A 760 12.29 -24.04 37.90
CA SER A 760 10.95 -24.51 38.25
C SER A 760 10.03 -23.36 38.66
N VAL A 761 8.73 -23.60 38.84
CA VAL A 761 7.81 -22.56 39.35
C VAL A 761 8.20 -22.08 40.74
N GLY A 762 8.72 -22.96 41.60
CA GLY A 762 9.14 -22.60 42.97
C GLY A 762 10.52 -21.94 43.05
N THR A 763 11.36 -22.16 42.03
CA THR A 763 12.72 -21.62 41.92
C THR A 763 13.02 -21.26 40.47
N PRO A 764 12.38 -20.21 39.93
CA PRO A 764 12.59 -19.84 38.54
C PRO A 764 14.01 -19.31 38.34
N LEU A 765 14.62 -19.63 37.19
CA LEU A 765 15.93 -19.09 36.83
C LEU A 765 15.80 -17.64 36.34
N GLU A 766 16.62 -16.77 36.92
CA GLU A 766 16.64 -15.35 36.59
C GLU A 766 17.62 -15.06 35.45
N PRO A 767 17.15 -14.52 34.30
CA PRO A 767 18.01 -14.23 33.16
C PRO A 767 18.69 -12.86 33.24
N PHE A 768 18.31 -12.00 34.20
CA PHE A 768 18.83 -10.63 34.34
C PHE A 768 18.77 -9.83 33.03
N LEU A 769 17.56 -9.72 32.46
CA LEU A 769 17.29 -8.94 31.25
C LEU A 769 16.77 -7.54 31.61
N GLY A 770 17.26 -6.53 30.88
CA GLY A 770 16.68 -5.19 30.87
C GLY A 770 15.33 -5.11 30.13
N PRO A 771 14.68 -3.94 30.14
CA PRO A 771 13.37 -3.75 29.49
C PRO A 771 13.45 -3.91 27.96
N LEU A 772 12.29 -4.17 27.34
CA LEU A 772 12.17 -4.13 25.88
C LEU A 772 12.35 -2.68 25.43
N ALA A 773 13.47 -2.37 24.78
CA ALA A 773 13.81 -1.01 24.41
C ALA A 773 14.58 -0.95 23.10
N SER A 774 14.76 0.27 22.59
CA SER A 774 15.62 0.56 21.44
C SER A 774 17.08 0.54 21.88
N ASN A 775 17.62 -0.68 22.01
CA ASN A 775 18.96 -0.94 22.53
C ASN A 775 20.06 -0.98 21.44
N GLY A 776 19.83 -0.27 20.33
CA GLY A 776 20.57 -0.39 19.07
C GLY A 776 19.83 -1.21 18.02
N GLY A 777 20.27 -1.16 16.76
CA GLY A 777 19.64 -1.84 15.64
C GLY A 777 18.31 -1.23 15.15
N THR A 778 17.62 -1.97 14.27
CA THR A 778 16.35 -1.52 13.65
C THR A 778 15.09 -2.00 14.37
N THR A 779 15.21 -2.91 15.34
CA THR A 779 14.09 -3.52 16.07
C THR A 779 14.41 -3.55 17.58
N GLN A 780 13.38 -3.55 18.45
CA GLN A 780 13.58 -3.50 19.91
C GLN A 780 14.03 -4.84 20.48
N THR A 781 14.90 -4.81 21.49
CA THR A 781 15.49 -6.03 22.11
C THR A 781 15.49 -5.93 23.63
N HIS A 782 15.76 -7.05 24.31
CA HIS A 782 16.11 -7.09 25.73
C HIS A 782 17.62 -7.27 25.87
N LEU A 783 18.32 -6.34 26.51
CA LEU A 783 19.75 -6.50 26.81
C LEU A 783 19.96 -7.32 28.09
N PRO A 784 20.86 -8.31 28.09
CA PRO A 784 21.41 -8.87 29.31
C PRO A 784 22.13 -7.79 30.12
N PHE A 785 21.98 -7.83 31.44
CA PHE A 785 22.82 -7.04 32.34
C PHE A 785 24.27 -7.58 32.34
N PRO A 786 25.30 -6.77 32.68
CA PRO A 786 26.74 -7.14 32.58
C PRO A 786 27.23 -8.37 33.36
N ILE A 787 26.40 -8.96 34.24
CA ILE A 787 26.67 -10.24 34.94
C ILE A 787 25.62 -11.30 34.64
N SER A 788 24.81 -11.06 33.63
CA SER A 788 23.80 -12.02 33.25
C SER A 788 24.48 -13.37 32.98
N PRO A 789 23.93 -14.46 33.52
CA PRO A 789 24.46 -15.81 33.29
C PRO A 789 24.28 -16.28 31.84
N LEU A 790 23.73 -15.41 30.97
CA LEU A 790 23.55 -15.62 29.54
C LEU A 790 24.79 -15.25 28.73
N ILE A 791 25.66 -14.41 29.29
CA ILE A 791 26.87 -13.90 28.63
C ILE A 791 27.89 -15.03 28.49
N ASP A 792 28.40 -15.25 27.28
CA ASP A 792 29.32 -16.33 26.91
C ASP A 792 28.83 -17.72 27.36
N ALA A 793 27.51 -17.93 27.36
CA ALA A 793 26.88 -19.13 27.90
C ALA A 793 26.27 -20.07 26.84
N GLY A 794 26.23 -19.66 25.58
CA GLY A 794 25.64 -20.45 24.48
C GLY A 794 26.51 -21.60 24.00
N GLU A 795 26.21 -22.18 22.85
CA GLU A 795 26.91 -23.37 22.33
C GLU A 795 28.43 -23.10 22.11
N PRO A 796 29.36 -23.80 22.80
CA PRO A 796 30.81 -23.55 22.68
C PRO A 796 31.38 -23.77 21.27
N GLY A 797 30.78 -24.68 20.50
CA GLY A 797 31.17 -24.99 19.13
C GLY A 797 30.41 -24.18 18.08
N PHE A 798 29.65 -23.15 18.48
CA PHE A 798 28.85 -22.38 17.54
C PHE A 798 29.73 -21.71 16.48
N ASN A 799 29.42 -22.00 15.21
CA ASN A 799 30.03 -21.34 14.08
C ASN A 799 28.94 -20.57 13.32
N PRO A 800 29.02 -19.22 13.25
CA PRO A 800 28.00 -18.41 12.59
C PRO A 800 27.88 -18.66 11.08
N ASN A 801 28.86 -19.32 10.45
CA ASN A 801 28.83 -19.71 9.04
C ASN A 801 28.15 -21.07 8.79
N ASN A 802 27.91 -21.87 9.83
CA ASN A 802 27.29 -23.20 9.73
C ASN A 802 25.75 -23.15 9.85
N VAL A 803 25.17 -21.96 9.71
CA VAL A 803 23.73 -21.72 9.67
C VAL A 803 23.36 -21.00 8.38
N SER A 804 22.17 -21.23 7.84
CA SER A 804 21.72 -20.65 6.58
C SER A 804 20.44 -19.82 6.77
N PRO A 805 20.48 -18.50 6.49
CA PRO A 805 21.66 -17.70 6.17
C PRO A 805 22.59 -17.54 7.38
N ALA A 806 23.87 -17.25 7.11
CA ALA A 806 24.90 -17.08 8.13
C ALA A 806 24.45 -16.08 9.21
N LEU A 807 24.75 -16.39 10.47
CA LEU A 807 24.37 -15.59 11.63
C LEU A 807 25.59 -14.82 12.15
N LEU A 808 26.17 -14.00 11.28
CA LEU A 808 27.34 -13.17 11.59
C LEU A 808 27.02 -12.02 12.56
N TRP A 809 25.73 -11.70 12.69
CA TRP A 809 25.27 -10.55 13.45
C TRP A 809 24.14 -10.94 14.40
N ASP A 810 24.06 -10.29 15.56
CA ASP A 810 22.95 -10.33 16.48
C ASP A 810 21.77 -9.50 15.95
N GLN A 811 20.63 -9.48 16.66
CA GLN A 811 19.43 -8.77 16.19
C GLN A 811 19.67 -7.27 15.93
N ARG A 812 20.66 -6.66 16.60
CA ARG A 812 21.00 -5.24 16.48
C ARG A 812 22.02 -4.96 15.39
N LEU A 813 22.47 -6.00 14.71
CA LEU A 813 23.58 -6.00 13.76
C LEU A 813 24.98 -5.88 14.41
N GLU A 814 25.12 -6.31 15.67
CA GLU A 814 26.42 -6.44 16.34
C GLU A 814 27.05 -7.81 16.04
N THR A 815 28.38 -7.92 16.01
CA THR A 815 29.05 -9.17 15.60
C THR A 815 28.73 -10.33 16.53
N ARG A 816 28.43 -11.52 15.98
CA ARG A 816 28.29 -12.74 16.78
C ARG A 816 29.61 -13.45 17.06
N VAL A 817 29.60 -14.07 18.23
CA VAL A 817 30.74 -14.62 18.97
C VAL A 817 31.68 -13.50 19.37
N MET A 818 31.27 -12.78 20.42
CA MET A 818 32.14 -11.85 21.14
C MET A 818 32.63 -12.48 22.45
N ASP A 819 33.67 -11.89 23.04
CA ASP A 819 34.09 -12.20 24.42
C ASP A 819 33.42 -11.14 25.32
N GLY A 820 32.23 -11.46 25.81
CA GLY A 820 31.40 -10.56 26.60
C GLY A 820 31.87 -10.43 28.04
N ASN A 821 32.37 -11.51 28.63
CA ASN A 821 32.83 -11.64 30.02
C ASN A 821 34.32 -11.30 30.21
N ARG A 822 35.06 -11.11 29.11
CA ARG A 822 36.50 -10.77 29.05
C ARG A 822 37.44 -11.85 29.57
N ASP A 823 37.07 -13.12 29.45
CA ASP A 823 37.95 -14.26 29.79
C ASP A 823 38.92 -14.64 28.66
N SER A 824 38.94 -13.86 27.57
CA SER A 824 39.70 -14.08 26.33
C SER A 824 39.20 -15.25 25.47
N ILE A 825 38.00 -15.78 25.74
CA ILE A 825 37.35 -16.83 24.96
C ILE A 825 36.02 -16.30 24.44
N GLY A 826 35.99 -15.91 23.16
CA GLY A 826 34.74 -15.51 22.53
C GLY A 826 33.77 -16.69 22.44
N ARG A 827 32.57 -16.53 23.01
CA ARG A 827 31.50 -17.53 22.96
C ARG A 827 30.19 -16.83 22.66
N ILE A 828 29.29 -17.51 21.97
CA ILE A 828 27.98 -16.93 21.68
C ILE A 828 27.19 -16.77 22.98
N ASP A 829 26.45 -15.67 23.10
CA ASP A 829 25.47 -15.50 24.17
C ASP A 829 24.23 -16.35 23.93
N ILE A 830 23.53 -16.71 25.00
CA ILE A 830 22.17 -17.26 24.89
C ILE A 830 21.21 -16.09 24.64
N GLY A 831 20.49 -16.10 23.53
CA GLY A 831 19.46 -15.11 23.20
C GLY A 831 19.67 -14.36 21.88
N ALA A 832 18.82 -13.35 21.66
CA ALA A 832 18.78 -12.55 20.43
C ALA A 832 19.91 -11.53 20.28
N VAL A 833 20.61 -11.21 21.38
CA VAL A 833 21.66 -10.18 21.42
C VAL A 833 22.95 -10.73 22.00
N GLU A 834 24.06 -10.14 21.58
CA GLU A 834 25.38 -10.36 22.19
C GLU A 834 25.70 -9.19 23.13
N ALA A 835 26.00 -9.47 24.39
CA ALA A 835 26.50 -8.47 25.30
C ALA A 835 27.82 -7.92 24.76
N ARG A 836 27.88 -6.59 24.61
CA ARG A 836 29.16 -5.93 24.39
C ARG A 836 29.95 -6.05 25.68
N SER A 837 31.27 -6.15 25.59
CA SER A 837 32.10 -6.22 26.79
C SER A 837 31.95 -4.92 27.61
N THR A 838 31.09 -4.95 28.61
CA THR A 838 30.98 -3.94 29.65
C THR A 838 31.59 -4.56 30.90
N LEU A 839 32.48 -3.82 31.57
CA LEU A 839 32.97 -4.31 32.85
C LEU A 839 31.79 -4.39 33.81
N PHE A 840 31.64 -5.50 34.54
CA PHE A 840 30.68 -5.54 35.64
C PHE A 840 31.01 -4.41 36.61
N ALA A 841 30.01 -3.61 36.99
CA ALA A 841 30.11 -2.39 37.79
C ALA A 841 30.63 -1.14 37.05
N ASP A 842 30.75 -1.18 35.72
CA ASP A 842 30.88 0.00 34.84
C ASP A 842 29.48 0.54 34.53
N LEU A 843 28.94 1.28 35.50
CA LEU A 843 27.60 1.85 35.50
C LEU A 843 27.49 3.09 34.60
N ASP A 844 28.62 3.74 34.27
CA ASP A 844 28.65 4.90 33.38
C ASP A 844 29.05 4.59 31.92
N GLY A 845 29.47 3.34 31.65
CA GLY A 845 29.77 2.83 30.32
C GLY A 845 31.07 3.40 29.74
N ASP A 846 31.97 3.94 30.57
CA ASP A 846 33.24 4.50 30.14
C ASP A 846 34.35 3.46 29.91
N GLY A 847 34.01 2.18 30.13
CA GLY A 847 34.89 1.04 29.92
C GLY A 847 35.77 0.74 31.13
N ARG A 848 35.49 1.31 32.30
CA ARG A 848 36.25 1.13 33.55
C ARG A 848 35.30 1.05 34.74
N VAL A 849 35.59 0.16 35.69
CA VAL A 849 34.98 0.21 37.02
C VAL A 849 35.76 1.20 37.86
N GLY A 850 35.11 2.22 38.38
CA GLY A 850 35.77 3.31 39.05
C GLY A 850 34.89 4.15 39.97
N LEU A 851 35.47 5.27 40.39
CA LEU A 851 34.79 6.20 41.30
C LEU A 851 33.52 6.80 40.71
N ARG A 852 33.39 6.82 39.38
CA ARG A 852 32.19 7.33 38.70
C ARG A 852 31.01 6.38 38.83
N ASP A 853 31.27 5.08 38.83
CA ASP A 853 30.26 4.06 39.06
C ASP A 853 29.81 4.02 40.52
N LEU A 854 30.76 4.20 41.45
CA LEU A 854 30.42 4.39 42.86
C LEU A 854 29.48 5.59 43.08
N MET A 855 29.60 6.65 42.27
CA MET A 855 28.68 7.79 42.34
C MET A 855 27.26 7.44 41.88
N VAL A 856 27.08 6.43 41.02
CA VAL A 856 25.76 5.93 40.64
C VAL A 856 25.12 5.21 41.83
N ILE A 857 25.80 4.22 42.43
CA ILE A 857 25.31 3.53 43.64
C ILE A 857 25.00 4.51 44.77
N GLN A 858 25.87 5.49 45.00
CA GLN A 858 25.66 6.50 46.03
C GLN A 858 24.41 7.37 45.77
N ARG A 859 24.12 7.70 44.51
CA ARG A 859 22.97 8.55 44.14
C ARG A 859 21.63 7.86 44.35
N HIS A 860 21.60 6.53 44.19
CA HIS A 860 20.38 5.75 44.21
C HIS A 860 20.25 4.89 45.48
N TRP A 861 21.08 5.13 46.51
CA TRP A 861 21.04 4.38 47.76
C TRP A 861 19.62 4.31 48.37
N ASN A 862 19.17 3.09 48.70
CA ASN A 862 17.81 2.73 49.13
C ASN A 862 16.68 3.03 48.12
N ALA A 863 16.99 3.23 46.83
CA ALA A 863 15.96 3.35 45.81
C ALA A 863 15.25 2.00 45.63
N ALA A 864 13.92 2.00 45.75
CA ALA A 864 13.09 0.82 45.51
C ALA A 864 12.64 0.78 44.04
N GLY A 865 12.62 -0.42 43.44
CA GLY A 865 12.41 -0.59 42.01
C GLY A 865 13.62 -0.17 41.18
N ALA A 866 14.81 -0.17 41.80
CA ALA A 866 16.06 0.19 41.16
C ALA A 866 16.44 -0.82 40.07
N THR A 867 17.09 -0.32 39.02
CA THR A 867 17.66 -1.14 37.96
C THR A 867 19.17 -1.23 38.10
N TYR A 868 19.81 -2.09 37.32
CA TYR A 868 21.27 -2.14 37.23
C TYR A 868 21.89 -0.77 36.95
N ALA A 869 21.28 0.05 36.08
CA ALA A 869 21.76 1.39 35.75
C ALA A 869 21.62 2.39 36.91
N ASP A 870 20.74 2.11 37.87
CA ASP A 870 20.63 2.85 39.13
C ASP A 870 21.65 2.35 40.15
N GLY A 871 22.39 1.27 39.87
CA GLY A 871 23.39 0.69 40.77
C GLY A 871 22.89 -0.48 41.61
N ASP A 872 21.74 -1.08 41.27
CA ASP A 872 21.32 -2.39 41.80
C ASP A 872 22.07 -3.50 41.05
N LEU A 873 23.26 -3.83 41.54
CA LEU A 873 24.17 -4.79 40.93
C LEU A 873 23.77 -6.25 41.22
N ASN A 874 22.96 -6.51 42.25
CA ASN A 874 22.54 -7.86 42.63
C ASN A 874 21.13 -8.25 42.09
N GLY A 875 20.36 -7.28 41.60
CA GLY A 875 19.06 -7.45 40.96
C GLY A 875 17.89 -7.68 41.93
N ASP A 876 18.00 -7.29 43.20
CA ASP A 876 16.94 -7.41 44.20
C ASP A 876 15.95 -6.23 44.23
N SER A 877 16.10 -5.30 43.28
CA SER A 877 15.33 -4.06 43.11
C SER A 877 15.56 -3.00 44.19
N VAL A 878 16.63 -3.11 44.99
CA VAL A 878 17.03 -2.13 46.01
C VAL A 878 18.52 -1.85 45.95
N VAL A 879 18.91 -0.59 45.72
CA VAL A 879 20.34 -0.22 45.80
C VAL A 879 20.79 -0.18 47.26
N ASP A 880 21.68 -1.07 47.67
CA ASP A 880 22.15 -1.14 49.04
C ASP A 880 23.64 -1.51 49.19
N ARG A 881 24.01 -1.92 50.41
CA ARG A 881 25.39 -2.27 50.75
C ARG A 881 25.92 -3.50 50.01
N PHE A 882 25.04 -4.39 49.56
CA PHE A 882 25.41 -5.57 48.79
C PHE A 882 25.80 -5.18 47.37
N ASP A 883 25.17 -4.16 46.80
CA ASP A 883 25.60 -3.59 45.51
C ASP A 883 26.93 -2.86 45.63
N ALA A 884 27.10 -2.05 46.67
CA ALA A 884 28.40 -1.41 46.91
C ALA A 884 29.53 -2.43 47.11
N ALA A 885 29.23 -3.58 47.75
CA ALA A 885 30.19 -4.67 47.90
C ALA A 885 30.55 -5.29 46.54
N LEU A 886 29.55 -5.56 45.69
CA LEU A 886 29.77 -6.06 44.33
C LEU A 886 30.59 -5.08 43.48
N LEU A 887 30.36 -3.77 43.60
CA LEU A 887 31.16 -2.76 42.91
C LEU A 887 32.64 -2.77 43.37
N ILE A 888 32.86 -2.87 44.68
CA ILE A 888 34.21 -2.89 45.26
C ILE A 888 34.97 -4.17 44.89
N GLU A 889 34.30 -5.32 44.89
CA GLU A 889 34.90 -6.59 44.47
C GLU A 889 35.39 -6.54 43.01
N ASN A 890 34.70 -5.77 42.17
CA ASN A 890 35.00 -5.67 40.73
C ASN A 890 35.86 -4.47 40.35
N TYR A 891 36.06 -3.54 41.27
CA TYR A 891 37.10 -2.51 41.18
C TYR A 891 38.53 -3.10 41.24
N ALA A 892 38.70 -4.25 41.90
CA ALA A 892 40.02 -4.86 42.16
C ALA A 892 40.52 -5.83 41.06
N SER A 893 39.64 -6.37 40.22
CA SER A 893 39.97 -7.45 39.26
C SER A 893 40.70 -6.98 37.98
N VAL A 894 40.86 -5.68 37.75
CA VAL A 894 41.57 -5.10 36.59
C VAL A 894 43.08 -4.89 36.86
N PHE A 895 43.57 -5.19 38.07
CA PHE A 895 44.99 -5.04 38.45
C PHE A 895 45.59 -6.32 39.03
N ALA A 896 45.75 -7.39 38.23
CA ALA A 896 46.62 -8.51 38.58
C ALA A 896 47.96 -8.41 37.79
N PRO A 897 49.14 -8.47 38.42
CA PRO A 897 50.42 -8.38 37.73
C PRO A 897 50.81 -9.71 37.06
N ALA A 898 51.23 -9.67 35.80
CA ALA A 898 51.77 -10.82 35.08
C ALA A 898 53.10 -11.31 35.71
N SER A 899 53.22 -12.64 35.89
CA SER A 899 54.46 -13.32 36.29
C SER A 899 55.43 -13.48 35.10
N PRO A 900 56.77 -13.43 35.27
CA PRO A 900 57.70 -13.23 34.17
C PRO A 900 58.18 -14.54 33.53
N ALA A 901 58.17 -14.60 32.19
CA ALA A 901 58.93 -15.58 31.43
C ALA A 901 60.18 -14.91 30.80
N ALA A 902 61.32 -15.57 30.96
CA ALA A 902 62.66 -15.16 30.52
C ALA A 902 62.90 -15.42 29.00
N PRO A 903 63.97 -14.85 28.39
CA PRO A 903 63.95 -14.30 27.03
C PRO A 903 64.72 -15.10 25.98
N GLN A 904 64.35 -14.99 24.69
CA GLN A 904 65.24 -15.10 23.50
C GLN A 904 64.63 -14.26 22.35
N ALA A 905 65.20 -13.11 21.99
CA ALA A 905 66.27 -12.90 21.02
C ALA A 905 65.85 -13.05 19.54
N VAL A 906 65.59 -11.93 18.84
CA VAL A 906 65.83 -11.80 17.39
C VAL A 906 66.34 -10.38 17.08
N VAL A 907 67.34 -10.39 16.21
CA VAL A 907 68.23 -9.32 15.73
C VAL A 907 67.56 -8.43 14.67
N ALA A 908 68.11 -7.21 14.57
CA ALA A 908 67.68 -6.05 13.81
C ALA A 908 67.70 -6.12 12.26
N ARG A 909 66.88 -5.23 11.66
CA ARG A 909 67.09 -4.30 10.51
C ARG A 909 65.86 -4.29 9.58
N ALA A 910 65.39 -3.20 8.96
CA ALA A 910 65.59 -1.75 9.01
C ALA A 910 64.55 -1.11 8.03
N HIS A 911 64.48 0.23 8.01
CA HIS A 911 63.66 1.18 7.20
C HIS A 911 62.53 1.81 8.05
N GLY A 912 62.61 3.06 8.52
CA GLY A 912 62.88 4.34 7.82
C GLY A 912 61.50 4.92 7.42
N ASP A 913 61.02 6.11 7.77
CA ASP A 913 61.59 7.32 8.37
C ASP A 913 60.47 8.13 9.06
N ALA A 914 60.89 8.85 10.10
CA ALA A 914 60.45 10.14 10.67
C ALA A 914 59.02 10.70 10.49
N LEU A 915 58.37 10.93 11.65
CA LEU A 915 57.48 12.06 11.95
C LEU A 915 58.28 13.17 12.69
N PRO A 916 57.95 14.47 12.58
CA PRO A 916 58.18 15.47 13.63
C PRO A 916 56.85 15.80 14.36
N ILE A 917 56.67 15.64 15.68
CA ILE A 917 57.21 16.41 16.85
C ILE A 917 56.68 17.88 16.80
N GLU A 918 55.98 18.51 17.75
CA GLU A 918 56.07 18.64 19.23
C GLU A 918 54.75 19.06 19.91
N SER A 919 54.70 18.82 21.23
CA SER A 919 53.82 19.46 22.24
C SER A 919 54.72 20.10 23.35
N PRO A 920 54.21 20.55 24.52
CA PRO A 920 53.70 21.87 24.88
C PRO A 920 54.55 22.58 26.00
N THR A 921 54.31 23.87 26.31
CA THR A 921 54.67 24.45 27.64
C THR A 921 53.71 25.58 28.07
N THR A 922 52.86 25.37 29.09
CA THR A 922 52.92 25.78 30.54
C THR A 922 52.81 27.28 30.89
N ARG A 923 51.76 27.68 31.65
CA ARG A 923 51.82 28.23 33.04
C ARG A 923 50.52 28.92 33.54
N THR A 924 49.89 28.27 34.53
CA THR A 924 49.39 28.75 35.84
C THR A 924 48.90 30.20 36.07
N ARG A 925 47.63 30.37 36.50
CA ARG A 925 47.19 30.96 37.80
C ARG A 925 45.66 31.20 37.87
N ALA A 926 45.07 30.81 39.01
CA ALA A 926 43.67 31.07 39.37
C ALA A 926 43.53 32.34 40.22
N ILE A 927 42.52 33.19 39.96
CA ILE A 927 41.95 34.18 40.90
C ILE A 927 40.44 34.35 40.62
N ARG A 928 39.62 34.37 41.69
CA ARG A 928 38.17 34.64 41.71
C ARG A 928 37.84 36.15 41.80
N ARG A 929 36.67 36.51 41.22
CA ARG A 929 35.71 37.60 41.53
C ARG A 929 36.10 39.09 41.44
N ARG A 930 35.31 39.84 40.64
CA ARG A 930 34.53 41.09 40.91
C ARG A 930 33.97 41.61 39.56
N GLU A 931 32.67 41.68 39.31
CA GLU A 931 31.65 42.71 39.68
C GLU A 931 31.79 44.10 39.01
N MET A 932 30.60 44.66 38.67
CA MET A 932 30.23 46.01 38.14
C MET A 932 30.20 46.17 36.62
N GLY A 933 29.19 46.77 35.98
CA GLY A 933 27.95 47.47 36.39
C GLY A 933 27.09 47.68 35.11
N ALA A 934 25.76 47.59 35.17
CA ALA A 934 24.79 48.61 35.59
C ALA A 934 24.33 49.57 34.47
N HIS A 935 23.01 49.61 34.25
CA HIS A 935 22.09 50.71 33.84
C HIS A 935 20.94 50.15 32.97
N VAL A 936 19.73 49.81 33.48
CA VAL A 936 18.64 50.59 34.15
C VAL A 936 18.02 51.58 33.13
N VAL A 937 16.71 51.65 32.80
CA VAL A 937 15.47 52.02 33.54
C VAL A 937 14.29 51.89 32.52
N ARG A 938 13.07 51.35 32.77
CA ARG A 938 11.88 51.85 33.52
C ARG A 938 10.77 50.76 33.41
N ALA A 939 10.22 50.10 34.45
CA ALA A 939 9.25 50.49 35.51
C ALA A 939 7.92 51.07 34.96
N ALA A 940 6.71 50.54 35.24
CA ALA A 940 5.97 50.36 36.51
C ALA A 940 4.63 49.59 36.21
N THR A 941 3.87 48.90 37.08
CA THR A 941 3.68 48.85 38.56
C THR A 941 2.88 47.59 39.00
N ALA A 942 3.08 47.19 40.28
CA ALA A 942 2.40 46.24 41.18
C ALA A 942 0.87 46.47 41.34
N ALA A 943 0.02 45.71 42.05
CA ALA A 943 -0.11 44.39 42.72
C ALA A 943 -1.57 44.37 43.26
N ASP A 944 -2.22 43.22 43.50
CA ASP A 944 -3.02 42.95 44.72
C ASP A 944 -3.81 41.60 44.72
N LEU A 945 -3.61 40.86 45.83
CA LEU A 945 -4.59 40.17 46.69
C LEU A 945 -5.46 38.98 46.20
N SER A 946 -4.95 37.76 46.46
CA SER A 946 -5.53 36.64 47.25
C SER A 946 -6.90 35.96 46.92
N PRO A 947 -7.14 34.71 47.40
CA PRO A 947 -8.01 33.70 46.79
C PRO A 947 -9.37 33.48 47.49
N VAL A 948 -10.30 32.80 46.82
CA VAL A 948 -11.48 32.18 47.46
C VAL A 948 -11.71 30.77 46.92
N ALA A 949 -11.58 29.79 47.81
CA ALA A 949 -12.19 28.47 47.71
C ALA A 949 -13.57 28.53 48.36
N VAL A 950 -14.56 27.80 47.81
CA VAL A 950 -15.70 27.27 48.59
C VAL A 950 -16.01 25.86 48.12
N ASP A 951 -15.82 24.93 49.03
CA ASP A 951 -16.26 23.54 49.04
C ASP A 951 -17.79 23.38 48.95
N ARG A 952 -18.20 22.21 48.42
CA ARG A 952 -19.01 21.14 49.07
C ARG A 952 -20.00 20.51 48.09
N VAL A 953 -20.40 19.25 48.18
CA VAL A 953 -19.94 17.95 48.74
C VAL A 953 -21.12 17.00 48.44
N TRP A 954 -20.80 15.73 48.14
CA TRP A 954 -21.60 14.48 48.21
C TRP A 954 -23.12 14.46 47.98
N GLU A 955 -23.55 13.47 47.18
CA GLU A 955 -24.13 12.25 47.76
C GLU A 955 -24.00 11.04 46.82
N SER A 956 -23.68 9.91 47.44
CA SER A 956 -23.63 8.54 46.92
C SER A 956 -25.01 7.89 46.94
N HIS A 957 -25.14 6.74 46.25
CA HIS A 957 -26.08 5.59 46.37
C HIS A 957 -26.21 5.07 44.91
N GLY A 958 -25.96 3.82 44.52
CA GLY A 958 -26.04 2.54 45.21
C GLY A 958 -26.99 1.64 44.40
N GLY A 959 -26.49 0.56 43.79
CA GLY A 959 -27.29 -0.65 43.52
C GLY A 959 -27.75 -0.95 42.08
N ALA A 960 -27.12 -1.98 41.51
CA ALA A 960 -27.75 -3.19 40.95
C ALA A 960 -28.61 -3.15 39.65
N SER A 961 -28.07 -3.87 38.65
CA SER A 961 -28.68 -5.02 37.95
C SER A 961 -29.74 -4.82 36.84
N GLN A 962 -29.49 -5.56 35.75
CA GLN A 962 -30.41 -6.13 34.76
C GLN A 962 -30.93 -5.30 33.57
N THR A 963 -30.42 -5.69 32.38
CA THR A 963 -31.18 -6.21 31.23
C THR A 963 -32.43 -5.44 30.77
N LEU A 964 -32.38 -4.83 29.57
CA LEU A 964 -33.30 -5.19 28.46
C LEU A 964 -33.03 -4.39 27.17
N ARG A 965 -33.12 -5.15 26.08
CA ARG A 965 -33.13 -4.77 24.66
C ARG A 965 -34.15 -3.67 24.33
N ALA A 966 -33.83 -2.86 23.33
CA ALA A 966 -34.52 -2.76 22.04
C ALA A 966 -34.74 -1.32 21.52
N LEU A 967 -34.29 -1.12 20.28
CA LEU A 967 -34.86 -0.30 19.20
C LEU A 967 -35.27 1.16 19.50
N ARG A 968 -34.66 2.09 18.75
CA ARG A 968 -35.29 2.64 17.53
C ARG A 968 -34.34 3.49 16.68
N ARG A 969 -34.32 3.15 15.39
CA ARG A 969 -33.88 3.95 14.25
C ARG A 969 -34.59 5.32 14.21
N ARG A 970 -33.85 6.36 13.82
CA ARG A 970 -34.12 7.31 12.70
C ARG A 970 -33.27 8.59 12.84
N ARG A 971 -32.14 8.66 12.15
CA ARG A 971 -31.93 9.54 10.98
C ARG A 971 -30.62 9.18 10.31
#